data_AF-A0A7Y2J6T0-F1
#
_entry.id   AF-A0A7Y2J6T0-F1
#
_cell.length_a   1.000
_cell.length_b   1.000
_cell.length_c   1.000
_cell.angle_alpha   90.00
_cell.angle_beta   90.00
_cell.angle_gamma   90.00
#
_symmetry.space_group_name_H-M   'P 1'
#
loop_
_entity.id
_entity.type
_entity.pdbx_description
1 polymer ?
#
loop_
_entity_poly.entity_id
_entity_poly.type
_entity_poly.pdbx_seq_one_letter_code
_entity_poly.pdbx_strand_id
1 'polypeptide(L)'
;MKPNFKLTLILLSLFALISFQSCQNEVLEETQNQEETINAGSEVASLMRSTAANSGTMDNILDGTDCFSINLPVTIIANGITITIDSLEDLEVLEEIFDEFQDDDDILEFLFPITIVLNDYTEITIENEDELEAFIEECTEVEDDVIECVDFVYPISFSIYNSAFQIIDTVVIEDDEALYDFLEELEDNPAGGAIIASLNYPVTLIYSDGSTVEVNSNQELQAAISTADGFCEDDDEYDCDLEDVEMYLLECVWQVESFNGDDNLQAYSITFNEDGTLTISEGSTTNAITGLWEISESDAGLVLSITELTALDEDLGGDWLIMYCEEDEIKLVHENSTGAATYVILDRNCEDDPDCSAQQVVNSLVECVWHSGTNVINTDYIGVFNFDPSGVFTVETPNGTVISGQWGIALTDQGTYLILEVGGDYAELSGEWELYECEEGRIKFINGDQYIVFEQDCENDFYCEDLQLSIGDECETADGIVGVVNENCECETDNTEFDCPELEANIGDACTTDTGSEGYVSENCECVEETVEYDCPDYQSNIGDPCENPNGVSGVLDENCNCVTDTAYDCPDLQANFGDDCEDANGNIGFINENCGCEVETNPFECFSAVEFVICDDGDVYDGFTAFDLNLAFPNCPTDEMEITFHASLADAELGVEALASPYVNTVNPQTIFARVQLAGTTEYEVFPVHLFVENCNPDPCTIGAIEDYLLTCGWIPVSVDGSDDFSTVYLDFQENGVLVAEGLGLVSEGNWELVGNASTGVYLIISGFNNQFQVFIGEWLVAQCTPTELILINNANDNQVLLQQECN
;
A
#
# COMPACT_ATOMS: atom_id res chain seq x y z
N MET A 1 95.22 -16.17 -31.95
CA MET A 1 93.83 -16.29 -31.48
C MET A 1 93.59 -15.16 -30.49
N LYS A 2 92.97 -14.06 -30.94
CA LYS A 2 92.55 -12.97 -30.05
C LYS A 2 91.04 -12.79 -30.21
N PRO A 3 90.28 -12.87 -29.11
CA PRO A 3 88.84 -12.93 -29.14
C PRO A 3 88.27 -11.55 -29.45
N ASN A 4 87.17 -11.51 -30.21
CA ASN A 4 86.43 -10.29 -30.52
C ASN A 4 85.70 -9.80 -29.26
N PHE A 5 86.38 -8.99 -28.47
CA PHE A 5 85.91 -8.33 -27.24
C PHE A 5 84.60 -7.52 -27.42
N LYS A 6 84.25 -7.17 -28.66
CA LYS A 6 83.00 -6.46 -28.98
C LYS A 6 81.74 -7.33 -28.87
N LEU A 7 81.82 -8.63 -29.14
CA LEU A 7 80.64 -9.50 -29.10
C LEU A 7 80.26 -9.85 -27.66
N THR A 8 81.27 -10.03 -26.79
CA THR A 8 81.07 -10.32 -25.37
C THR A 8 80.51 -9.11 -24.61
N LEU A 9 80.88 -7.88 -25.00
CA LEU A 9 80.35 -6.66 -24.36
C LEU A 9 78.88 -6.42 -24.73
N ILE A 10 78.48 -6.74 -25.97
CA ILE A 10 77.09 -6.62 -26.44
C ILE A 10 76.20 -7.70 -25.79
N LEU A 11 76.71 -8.93 -25.64
CA LEU A 11 75.98 -9.98 -24.92
C LEU A 11 75.83 -9.66 -23.43
N LEU A 12 76.83 -9.06 -22.78
CA LEU A 12 76.73 -8.68 -21.37
C LEU A 12 75.73 -7.55 -21.14
N SER A 13 75.63 -6.57 -22.06
CA SER A 13 74.63 -5.51 -21.99
C SER A 13 73.21 -6.02 -22.29
N LEU A 14 73.07 -7.03 -23.15
CA LEU A 14 71.76 -7.62 -23.46
C LEU A 14 71.27 -8.52 -22.31
N PHE A 15 72.17 -9.24 -21.64
CA PHE A 15 71.82 -10.09 -20.49
C PHE A 15 71.51 -9.28 -19.22
N ALA A 16 72.13 -8.10 -19.05
CA ALA A 16 71.85 -7.17 -17.96
C ALA A 16 70.51 -6.42 -18.13
N LEU A 17 69.99 -6.29 -19.36
CA LEU A 17 68.66 -5.71 -19.61
C LEU A 17 67.52 -6.72 -19.40
N ILE A 18 67.79 -8.02 -19.47
CA ILE A 18 66.79 -9.09 -19.31
C ILE A 18 66.65 -9.52 -17.83
N SER A 19 67.58 -9.10 -16.95
CA SER A 19 67.55 -9.44 -15.51
C SER A 19 66.68 -8.48 -14.66
N PHE A 20 65.94 -7.56 -15.27
CA PHE A 20 65.02 -6.65 -14.58
C PHE A 20 63.53 -6.87 -14.91
N GLN A 21 63.17 -7.98 -15.58
CA GLN A 21 61.79 -8.44 -15.56
C GLN A 21 61.58 -9.33 -14.33
N SER A 22 61.58 -8.69 -13.17
CA SER A 22 60.74 -9.15 -12.06
C SER A 22 59.31 -8.91 -12.53
N CYS A 23 58.46 -9.93 -12.51
CA CYS A 23 57.04 -9.66 -12.34
C CYS A 23 56.94 -8.75 -11.11
N GLN A 24 56.28 -7.61 -11.24
CA GLN A 24 55.70 -7.03 -10.04
C GLN A 24 54.75 -8.10 -9.51
N ASN A 25 54.83 -8.45 -8.23
CA ASN A 25 53.56 -8.74 -7.57
C ASN A 25 52.82 -7.42 -7.66
N GLU A 26 51.78 -7.36 -8.49
CA GLU A 26 50.70 -6.43 -8.21
C GLU A 26 50.16 -6.87 -6.85
N VAL A 27 50.71 -6.28 -5.80
CA VAL A 27 49.94 -6.05 -4.61
C VAL A 27 48.98 -4.96 -5.07
N LEU A 28 47.76 -5.37 -5.42
CA LEU A 28 46.62 -4.48 -5.30
C LEU A 28 46.62 -4.07 -3.82
N GLU A 29 47.23 -2.93 -3.50
CA GLU A 29 46.74 -2.14 -2.38
C GLU A 29 45.41 -1.60 -2.88
N GLU A 30 44.40 -2.46 -2.83
CA GLU A 30 43.01 -2.03 -2.85
C GLU A 30 42.81 -1.26 -1.55
N THR A 31 42.72 0.06 -1.69
CA THR A 31 41.99 0.83 -0.70
C THR A 31 40.58 0.27 -0.69
N GLN A 32 40.28 -0.64 0.24
CA GLN A 32 38.90 -0.96 0.57
C GLN A 32 38.23 0.38 0.86
N ASN A 33 37.28 0.77 0.02
CA ASN A 33 36.40 1.86 0.37
C ASN A 33 35.50 1.27 1.45
N GLN A 34 35.87 1.48 2.72
CA GLN A 34 35.16 0.91 3.86
C GLN A 34 33.70 1.36 3.93
N GLU A 35 33.34 2.39 3.16
CA GLU A 35 31.99 2.95 3.04
C GLU A 35 31.04 2.07 2.19
N GLU A 36 31.55 1.30 1.21
CA GLU A 36 30.71 0.49 0.28
C GLU A 36 30.64 -0.99 0.67
N THR A 37 31.27 -1.38 1.78
CA THR A 37 31.30 -2.77 2.24
C THR A 37 30.09 -3.09 3.14
N ILE A 38 29.29 -4.06 2.72
CA ILE A 38 28.19 -4.63 3.50
C ILE A 38 28.74 -5.80 4.31
N ASN A 39 28.63 -5.68 5.63
CA ASN A 39 28.95 -6.74 6.58
C ASN A 39 27.64 -7.15 7.25
N ALA A 40 27.50 -8.41 7.67
CA ALA A 40 26.25 -8.90 8.26
C ALA A 40 25.68 -8.03 9.40
N GLY A 41 26.52 -7.54 10.30
CA GLY A 41 26.09 -6.63 11.37
C GLY A 41 26.13 -5.14 11.02
N SER A 42 26.10 -4.77 9.74
CA SER A 42 26.03 -3.37 9.30
C SER A 42 24.59 -2.89 9.25
N GLU A 43 24.38 -1.60 9.51
CA GLU A 43 23.05 -0.99 9.53
C GLU A 43 22.33 -1.15 8.19
N VAL A 44 23.03 -0.96 7.07
CA VAL A 44 22.51 -1.25 5.72
C VAL A 44 22.09 -2.70 5.56
N ALA A 45 22.87 -3.68 6.05
CA ALA A 45 22.47 -5.10 5.94
C ALA A 45 21.19 -5.40 6.72
N SER A 46 21.02 -4.79 7.89
CA SER A 46 19.80 -4.92 8.69
C SER A 46 18.61 -4.32 7.97
N LEU A 47 18.74 -3.07 7.48
CA LEU A 47 17.68 -2.39 6.73
C LEU A 47 17.28 -3.15 5.47
N MET A 48 18.27 -3.62 4.69
CA MET A 48 17.99 -4.41 3.48
C MET A 48 17.25 -5.71 3.80
N ARG A 49 17.58 -6.38 4.91
CA ARG A 49 16.89 -7.60 5.33
C ARG A 49 15.48 -7.30 5.78
N SER A 50 15.28 -6.21 6.53
CA SER A 50 13.96 -5.81 6.98
C SER A 50 13.05 -5.39 5.83
N THR A 51 13.59 -4.69 4.84
CA THR A 51 12.88 -4.38 3.59
C THR A 51 12.52 -5.62 2.77
N ALA A 52 13.35 -6.65 2.79
CA ALA A 52 13.12 -7.88 2.03
C ALA A 52 12.45 -8.99 2.85
N ALA A 53 11.94 -8.68 4.04
CA ALA A 53 11.26 -9.67 4.87
C ALA A 53 9.83 -9.89 4.34
N ASN A 54 9.30 -11.10 4.50
CA ASN A 54 7.89 -11.34 4.18
C ASN A 54 7.01 -10.54 5.15
N SER A 55 6.21 -9.60 4.63
CA SER A 55 5.44 -8.66 5.45
C SER A 55 4.16 -9.23 6.02
N GLY A 56 3.63 -10.34 5.50
CA GLY A 56 2.35 -10.90 5.91
C GLY A 56 1.11 -10.07 5.52
N THR A 57 1.24 -8.77 5.30
CA THR A 57 0.10 -7.84 5.11
C THR A 57 -0.78 -8.10 3.89
N MET A 58 -0.24 -8.72 2.83
CA MET A 58 -0.93 -8.90 1.55
C MET A 58 -2.21 -9.75 1.63
N ASP A 59 -2.36 -10.57 2.66
CA ASP A 59 -3.50 -11.47 2.81
C ASP A 59 -4.20 -11.36 4.16
N ASN A 60 -4.09 -10.20 4.81
CA ASN A 60 -4.77 -9.88 6.08
C ASN A 60 -6.29 -10.12 6.05
N ILE A 61 -6.94 -10.06 4.88
CA ILE A 61 -8.35 -10.43 4.75
C ILE A 61 -8.62 -11.90 5.12
N LEU A 62 -7.61 -12.77 5.05
CA LEU A 62 -7.69 -14.19 5.35
C LEU A 62 -7.46 -14.50 6.83
N ASP A 63 -6.49 -13.86 7.48
CA ASP A 63 -6.05 -14.22 8.85
C ASP A 63 -6.05 -13.06 9.85
N GLY A 64 -6.16 -11.82 9.37
CA GLY A 64 -6.18 -10.60 10.17
C GLY A 64 -4.86 -10.30 10.87
N THR A 65 -3.71 -10.68 10.31
CA THR A 65 -2.42 -10.43 10.94
C THR A 65 -1.23 -10.29 9.98
N ASP A 66 -0.38 -9.31 10.26
CA ASP A 66 0.84 -9.04 9.47
C ASP A 66 2.01 -9.99 9.81
N CYS A 67 1.89 -10.85 10.82
CA CYS A 67 3.03 -11.64 11.30
C CYS A 67 3.46 -12.78 10.37
N PHE A 68 2.62 -13.13 9.41
CA PHE A 68 2.85 -14.20 8.44
C PHE A 68 1.83 -14.06 7.31
N SER A 69 2.09 -14.72 6.18
CA SER A 69 1.12 -14.85 5.10
C SER A 69 0.64 -16.29 4.94
N ILE A 70 -0.55 -16.48 4.38
CA ILE A 70 -1.09 -17.78 3.99
C ILE A 70 -0.53 -18.17 2.62
N ASN A 71 0.16 -19.31 2.55
CA ASN A 71 0.67 -19.86 1.30
C ASN A 71 -0.48 -20.38 0.43
N LEU A 72 -0.73 -19.71 -0.69
CA LEU A 72 -1.75 -20.04 -1.66
C LEU A 72 -1.34 -21.25 -2.53
N PRO A 73 -2.28 -22.10 -2.98
CA PRO A 73 -3.73 -21.94 -2.90
C PRO A 73 -4.35 -22.44 -1.58
N VAL A 74 -5.42 -21.80 -1.12
CA VAL A 74 -6.23 -22.24 0.02
C VAL A 74 -7.72 -22.30 -0.29
N THR A 75 -8.44 -23.17 0.42
CA THR A 75 -9.91 -23.26 0.29
C THR A 75 -10.55 -22.78 1.58
N ILE A 76 -11.49 -21.84 1.45
CA ILE A 76 -12.20 -21.19 2.56
C ILE A 76 -13.71 -21.30 2.37
N ILE A 77 -14.45 -21.05 3.45
CA ILE A 77 -15.90 -20.89 3.44
C ILE A 77 -16.20 -19.48 3.96
N ALA A 78 -16.61 -18.58 3.08
CA ALA A 78 -17.00 -17.20 3.39
C ALA A 78 -18.52 -17.08 3.34
N ASN A 79 -19.17 -16.68 4.43
CA ASN A 79 -20.64 -16.56 4.55
C ASN A 79 -21.43 -17.81 4.07
N GLY A 80 -20.81 -18.99 4.19
CA GLY A 80 -21.37 -20.28 3.78
C GLY A 80 -21.11 -20.69 2.32
N ILE A 81 -20.39 -19.85 1.55
CA ILE A 81 -19.94 -20.12 0.17
C ILE A 81 -18.53 -20.68 0.22
N THR A 82 -18.29 -21.82 -0.41
CA THR A 82 -16.95 -22.40 -0.52
C THR A 82 -16.23 -21.83 -1.73
N ILE A 83 -15.11 -21.16 -1.51
CA ILE A 83 -14.25 -20.59 -2.55
C ILE A 83 -12.81 -21.10 -2.39
N THR A 84 -12.06 -21.09 -3.49
CA THR A 84 -10.62 -21.40 -3.49
C THR A 84 -9.90 -20.14 -3.92
N ILE A 85 -8.97 -19.68 -3.09
CA ILE A 85 -8.09 -18.55 -3.35
C ILE A 85 -6.81 -19.18 -3.92
N ASP A 86 -6.60 -19.04 -5.22
CA ASP A 86 -5.44 -19.57 -5.93
C ASP A 86 -4.32 -18.52 -6.07
N SER A 87 -4.67 -17.24 -5.98
CA SER A 87 -3.78 -16.08 -6.09
C SER A 87 -4.29 -14.88 -5.28
N LEU A 88 -3.46 -13.83 -5.09
CA LEU A 88 -3.86 -12.60 -4.40
C LEU A 88 -5.00 -11.87 -5.14
N GLU A 89 -5.11 -11.99 -6.47
CA GLU A 89 -6.22 -11.42 -7.24
C GLU A 89 -7.58 -12.03 -6.85
N ASP A 90 -7.60 -13.28 -6.35
CA ASP A 90 -8.83 -13.93 -5.91
C ASP A 90 -9.36 -13.37 -4.58
N LEU A 91 -8.59 -12.53 -3.87
CA LEU A 91 -9.02 -11.87 -2.64
C LEU A 91 -10.11 -10.82 -2.89
N GLU A 92 -10.14 -10.18 -4.08
CA GLU A 92 -11.23 -9.27 -4.47
C GLU A 92 -12.60 -9.98 -4.44
N VAL A 93 -12.63 -11.27 -4.80
CA VAL A 93 -13.86 -12.08 -4.76
C VAL A 93 -14.32 -12.31 -3.32
N LEU A 94 -13.39 -12.40 -2.37
CA LEU A 94 -13.71 -12.50 -0.96
C LEU A 94 -14.25 -11.18 -0.41
N GLU A 95 -13.65 -10.04 -0.78
CA GLU A 95 -14.15 -8.71 -0.45
C GLU A 95 -15.59 -8.50 -0.95
N GLU A 96 -15.88 -8.85 -2.21
CA GLU A 96 -17.23 -8.75 -2.77
C GLU A 96 -18.27 -9.58 -2.00
N ILE A 97 -17.87 -10.71 -1.40
CA ILE A 97 -18.75 -11.57 -0.59
C ILE A 97 -19.06 -10.92 0.77
N PHE A 98 -18.09 -10.20 1.36
CA PHE A 98 -18.29 -9.47 2.62
C PHE A 98 -19.09 -8.17 2.39
N ASP A 99 -18.87 -7.48 1.26
CA ASP A 99 -19.57 -6.24 0.93
C ASP A 99 -21.01 -6.41 0.40
N GLU A 100 -21.49 -7.65 0.21
CA GLU A 100 -22.83 -7.92 -0.34
C GLU A 100 -23.94 -7.30 0.54
N PHE A 101 -23.74 -7.26 1.87
CA PHE A 101 -24.66 -6.66 2.81
C PHE A 101 -23.91 -5.82 3.85
N GLN A 102 -24.37 -4.59 4.11
CA GLN A 102 -23.68 -3.66 5.04
C GLN A 102 -24.01 -3.87 6.52
N ASP A 103 -24.86 -4.84 6.85
CA ASP A 103 -25.46 -5.02 8.19
C ASP A 103 -25.47 -6.50 8.65
N ASP A 104 -24.62 -7.37 8.09
CA ASP A 104 -24.44 -8.76 8.53
C ASP A 104 -23.11 -9.01 9.23
N ASP A 105 -22.98 -10.22 9.80
CA ASP A 105 -21.77 -10.67 10.45
C ASP A 105 -21.00 -11.55 9.45
N ASP A 106 -19.87 -11.08 8.95
CA ASP A 106 -19.02 -11.85 8.05
C ASP A 106 -18.32 -13.00 8.77
N ILE A 107 -18.39 -14.19 8.19
CA ILE A 107 -17.81 -15.42 8.74
C ILE A 107 -16.89 -16.04 7.71
N LEU A 108 -15.62 -16.20 8.09
CA LEU A 108 -14.59 -16.93 7.36
C LEU A 108 -14.23 -18.24 8.09
N GLU A 109 -14.17 -19.35 7.36
CA GLU A 109 -13.68 -20.65 7.87
C GLU A 109 -12.69 -21.30 6.90
N PHE A 110 -11.49 -21.67 7.35
CA PHE A 110 -10.51 -22.40 6.53
C PHE A 110 -10.80 -23.91 6.43
N LEU A 111 -10.49 -24.49 5.26
CA LEU A 111 -10.39 -25.95 5.09
C LEU A 111 -8.95 -26.43 5.27
N PHE A 112 -8.64 -26.83 6.50
CA PHE A 112 -7.33 -27.36 6.88
C PHE A 112 -6.96 -28.71 6.22
N PRO A 113 -5.65 -29.01 6.04
CA PRO A 113 -4.51 -28.19 6.47
C PRO A 113 -4.19 -27.04 5.51
N ILE A 114 -3.66 -25.95 6.07
CA ILE A 114 -3.11 -24.79 5.33
C ILE A 114 -1.62 -24.63 5.66
N THR A 115 -0.89 -23.81 4.91
CA THR A 115 0.51 -23.49 5.20
C THR A 115 0.64 -21.99 5.38
N ILE A 116 1.34 -21.55 6.42
CA ILE A 116 1.70 -20.15 6.64
C ILE A 116 3.18 -19.95 6.35
N VAL A 117 3.57 -18.75 5.95
CA VAL A 117 4.94 -18.33 5.66
C VAL A 117 5.30 -17.20 6.63
N LEU A 118 6.30 -17.41 7.48
CA LEU A 118 6.76 -16.40 8.44
C LEU A 118 7.61 -15.30 7.76
N ASN A 119 7.97 -14.26 8.51
CA ASN A 119 8.80 -13.13 8.02
C ASN A 119 10.17 -13.57 7.49
N ASP A 120 10.71 -14.68 8.01
CA ASP A 120 11.96 -15.30 7.58
C ASP A 120 11.79 -16.34 6.46
N TYR A 121 10.65 -16.32 5.78
CA TYR A 121 10.23 -17.28 4.74
C TYR A 121 10.12 -18.74 5.22
N THR A 122 10.16 -19.00 6.52
CA THR A 122 9.92 -20.34 7.05
C THR A 122 8.46 -20.75 6.84
N GLU A 123 8.23 -21.85 6.13
CA GLU A 123 6.90 -22.44 5.97
C GLU A 123 6.49 -23.34 7.16
N ILE A 124 5.28 -23.13 7.67
CA ILE A 124 4.67 -23.94 8.73
C ILE A 124 3.31 -24.46 8.28
N THR A 125 3.10 -25.78 8.36
CA THR A 125 1.78 -26.38 8.11
C THR A 125 0.90 -26.29 9.35
N ILE A 126 -0.29 -25.70 9.21
CA ILE A 126 -1.33 -25.57 10.23
C ILE A 126 -2.40 -26.63 9.99
N GLU A 127 -2.68 -27.46 11.00
CA GLU A 127 -3.55 -28.63 10.83
C GLU A 127 -5.02 -28.35 11.18
N ASN A 128 -5.30 -27.25 11.89
CA ASN A 128 -6.64 -26.90 12.40
C ASN A 128 -6.72 -25.46 12.93
N GLU A 129 -7.96 -24.98 13.09
CA GLU A 129 -8.29 -23.64 13.60
C GLU A 129 -7.61 -23.28 14.92
N ASP A 130 -7.65 -24.18 15.93
CA ASP A 130 -7.04 -23.92 17.24
C ASP A 130 -5.51 -23.69 17.14
N GLU A 131 -4.86 -24.20 16.08
CA GLU A 131 -3.44 -24.00 15.82
C GLU A 131 -3.20 -22.66 15.13
N LEU A 132 -4.05 -22.26 14.17
CA LEU A 132 -4.01 -20.94 13.53
C LEU A 132 -4.22 -19.82 14.55
N GLU A 133 -5.29 -19.91 15.37
CA GLU A 133 -5.60 -18.93 16.41
C GLU A 133 -4.46 -18.78 17.43
N ALA A 134 -3.71 -19.87 17.69
CA ALA A 134 -2.55 -19.81 18.57
C ALA A 134 -1.36 -19.04 17.96
N PHE A 135 -1.17 -19.11 16.64
CA PHE A 135 -0.16 -18.29 15.93
C PHE A 135 -0.59 -16.82 15.89
N ILE A 136 -1.87 -16.53 15.61
CA ILE A 136 -2.43 -15.17 15.64
C ILE A 136 -2.33 -14.56 17.04
N GLU A 137 -2.68 -15.30 18.11
CA GLU A 137 -2.53 -14.80 19.49
C GLU A 137 -1.06 -14.60 19.93
N GLU A 138 -0.11 -15.31 19.31
CA GLU A 138 1.32 -15.15 19.55
C GLU A 138 1.92 -14.00 18.73
N CYS A 139 1.23 -13.56 17.68
CA CYS A 139 1.53 -12.32 16.97
C CYS A 139 1.27 -11.13 17.91
N THR A 140 2.36 -10.55 18.42
CA THR A 140 2.32 -9.27 19.15
C THR A 140 3.09 -8.27 18.30
N GLU A 141 2.48 -7.11 18.00
CA GLU A 141 2.94 -5.96 17.18
C GLU A 141 4.32 -5.38 17.54
N VAL A 142 5.34 -6.22 17.68
CA VAL A 142 6.69 -5.81 18.06
C VAL A 142 7.67 -6.88 17.59
N GLU A 143 7.83 -7.02 16.28
CA GLU A 143 9.18 -7.21 15.76
C GLU A 143 9.43 -6.09 14.75
N ASP A 144 10.15 -5.06 15.20
CA ASP A 144 10.63 -3.86 14.46
C ASP A 144 11.57 -4.22 13.28
N ASP A 145 11.36 -5.38 12.66
CA ASP A 145 12.30 -6.05 11.77
C ASP A 145 11.75 -6.19 10.33
N VAL A 146 10.54 -5.71 10.02
CA VAL A 146 9.97 -5.62 8.66
C VAL A 146 9.77 -4.15 8.26
N ILE A 147 10.14 -3.79 7.03
CA ILE A 147 9.95 -2.45 6.46
C ILE A 147 9.12 -2.61 5.18
N GLU A 148 7.85 -2.23 5.23
CA GLU A 148 6.88 -2.52 4.14
C GLU A 148 6.73 -1.41 3.10
N CYS A 149 6.91 -0.16 3.52
CA CYS A 149 6.63 1.02 2.70
C CYS A 149 7.70 1.32 1.64
N VAL A 150 8.72 0.47 1.51
CA VAL A 150 9.73 0.55 0.46
C VAL A 150 10.13 -0.86 0.04
N ASP A 151 10.35 -1.05 -1.26
CA ASP A 151 10.73 -2.34 -1.85
C ASP A 151 11.85 -2.15 -2.88
N PHE A 152 12.64 -3.20 -3.13
CA PHE A 152 13.68 -3.23 -4.15
C PHE A 152 13.10 -3.52 -5.53
N VAL A 153 13.50 -2.71 -6.52
CA VAL A 153 13.25 -3.07 -7.92
C VAL A 153 14.30 -4.08 -8.37
N TYR A 154 13.91 -5.35 -8.41
CA TYR A 154 14.73 -6.44 -8.89
C TYR A 154 14.94 -6.43 -10.43
N PRO A 155 16.06 -7.02 -10.92
CA PRO A 155 17.12 -7.69 -10.16
C PRO A 155 18.20 -6.74 -9.65
N ILE A 156 18.76 -7.05 -8.47
CA ILE A 156 19.93 -6.39 -7.90
C ILE A 156 21.14 -7.33 -7.86
N SER A 157 22.35 -6.82 -7.66
CA SER A 157 23.54 -7.70 -7.63
C SER A 157 24.60 -7.27 -6.62
N PHE A 158 25.29 -8.24 -6.03
CA PHE A 158 26.37 -8.04 -5.08
C PHE A 158 27.69 -8.55 -5.63
N SER A 159 28.76 -7.77 -5.47
CA SER A 159 30.14 -8.24 -5.60
C SER A 159 30.62 -8.80 -4.26
N ILE A 160 30.88 -10.10 -4.20
CA ILE A 160 31.35 -10.77 -2.98
C ILE A 160 32.85 -11.08 -3.06
N TYR A 161 33.55 -10.91 -1.94
CA TYR A 161 34.95 -11.32 -1.77
C TYR A 161 35.08 -12.29 -0.60
N ASN A 162 35.48 -13.52 -0.90
CA ASN A 162 35.76 -14.50 0.13
C ASN A 162 37.23 -14.42 0.55
N SER A 163 37.50 -13.91 1.76
CA SER A 163 38.88 -13.75 2.25
C SER A 163 39.62 -15.06 2.57
N ALA A 164 38.90 -16.17 2.75
CA ALA A 164 39.52 -17.49 2.94
C ALA A 164 40.09 -18.03 1.62
N PHE A 165 39.38 -17.82 0.52
CA PHE A 165 39.75 -18.34 -0.81
C PHE A 165 40.35 -17.29 -1.75
N GLN A 166 40.30 -16.02 -1.39
CA GLN A 166 40.71 -14.87 -2.21
C GLN A 166 40.00 -14.83 -3.59
N ILE A 167 38.73 -15.22 -3.62
CA ILE A 167 37.87 -15.24 -4.81
C ILE A 167 36.94 -14.03 -4.77
N ILE A 168 36.74 -13.40 -5.93
CA ILE A 168 35.73 -12.38 -6.17
C ILE A 168 34.67 -13.01 -7.06
N ASP A 169 33.40 -12.85 -6.70
CA ASP A 169 32.25 -13.33 -7.46
C ASP A 169 31.15 -12.27 -7.50
N THR A 170 30.14 -12.47 -8.35
CA THR A 170 28.95 -11.60 -8.42
C THR A 170 27.70 -12.45 -8.26
N VAL A 171 26.91 -12.15 -7.24
CA VAL A 171 25.60 -12.77 -6.97
C VAL A 171 24.52 -11.85 -7.52
N VAL A 172 23.51 -12.39 -8.20
CA VAL A 172 22.32 -11.67 -8.67
C VAL A 172 21.15 -12.15 -7.84
N ILE A 173 20.32 -11.21 -7.39
CA ILE A 173 19.14 -11.41 -6.57
C ILE A 173 17.93 -10.99 -7.40
N GLU A 174 16.90 -11.84 -7.44
CA GLU A 174 15.77 -11.71 -8.35
C GLU A 174 14.45 -11.38 -7.64
N ASP A 175 14.38 -11.59 -6.32
CA ASP A 175 13.21 -11.37 -5.45
C ASP A 175 13.66 -11.18 -3.98
N ASP A 176 12.71 -10.85 -3.11
CA ASP A 176 12.94 -10.59 -1.69
C ASP A 176 13.37 -11.83 -0.91
N GLU A 177 12.78 -12.99 -1.18
CA GLU A 177 13.19 -14.26 -0.55
C GLU A 177 14.67 -14.54 -0.80
N ALA A 178 15.13 -14.39 -2.05
CA ALA A 178 16.53 -14.56 -2.40
C ALA A 178 17.44 -13.49 -1.76
N LEU A 179 16.94 -12.27 -1.55
CA LEU A 179 17.69 -11.20 -0.87
C LEU A 179 17.85 -11.50 0.62
N TYR A 180 16.75 -11.87 1.28
CA TYR A 180 16.67 -12.17 2.70
C TYR A 180 17.62 -13.33 3.04
N ASP A 181 17.51 -14.45 2.30
CA ASP A 181 18.37 -15.62 2.46
C ASP A 181 19.86 -15.28 2.27
N PHE A 182 20.18 -14.48 1.24
CA PHE A 182 21.55 -14.06 0.99
C PHE A 182 22.13 -13.23 2.16
N LEU A 183 21.34 -12.36 2.76
CA LEU A 183 21.76 -11.53 3.89
C LEU A 183 21.93 -12.37 5.17
N GLU A 184 21.05 -13.34 5.42
CA GLU A 184 21.19 -14.30 6.53
C GLU A 184 22.45 -15.17 6.41
N GLU A 185 22.76 -15.65 5.20
CA GLU A 185 23.98 -16.41 4.94
C GLU A 185 25.28 -15.62 5.22
N LEU A 186 25.24 -14.28 5.10
CA LEU A 186 26.36 -13.42 5.47
C LEU A 186 26.57 -13.39 6.99
N GLU A 187 25.50 -13.49 7.78
CA GLU A 187 25.52 -13.43 9.25
C GLU A 187 26.06 -14.70 9.89
N ASP A 188 25.73 -15.84 9.30
CA ASP A 188 25.87 -17.12 9.97
C ASP A 188 27.24 -17.80 9.77
N ASN A 189 28.26 -17.11 9.25
CA ASN A 189 29.54 -17.71 8.87
C ASN A 189 30.45 -18.12 10.07
N PRO A 190 30.46 -19.40 10.51
CA PRO A 190 31.23 -19.86 11.67
C PRO A 190 32.65 -20.27 11.27
N ALA A 191 33.00 -20.15 9.98
CA ALA A 191 34.16 -20.77 9.35
C ALA A 191 35.31 -19.80 9.06
N GLY A 192 35.48 -18.73 9.85
CA GLY A 192 36.78 -18.04 10.00
C GLY A 192 37.35 -17.34 8.76
N GLY A 193 36.57 -17.17 7.69
CA GLY A 193 36.83 -16.24 6.59
C GLY A 193 35.75 -15.17 6.57
N ALA A 194 36.12 -13.90 6.51
CA ALA A 194 35.16 -12.83 6.25
C ALA A 194 34.73 -12.92 4.77
N ILE A 195 33.44 -13.19 4.53
CA ILE A 195 32.80 -12.83 3.27
C ILE A 195 32.55 -11.33 3.35
N ILE A 196 32.99 -10.61 2.33
CA ILE A 196 32.84 -9.17 2.21
C ILE A 196 31.91 -8.96 1.02
N ALA A 197 30.69 -8.49 1.26
CA ALA A 197 29.74 -8.17 0.19
C ALA A 197 29.79 -6.67 -0.12
N SER A 198 29.49 -6.31 -1.36
CA SER A 198 29.34 -4.93 -1.82
C SER A 198 28.21 -4.91 -2.82
N LEU A 199 27.17 -4.13 -2.56
CA LEU A 199 26.07 -3.96 -3.51
C LEU A 199 26.58 -3.22 -4.76
N ASN A 200 26.13 -3.66 -5.93
CA ASN A 200 26.48 -3.04 -7.21
C ASN A 200 25.44 -1.98 -7.55
N TYR A 201 25.82 -0.71 -7.37
CA TYR A 201 25.00 0.43 -7.73
C TYR A 201 25.01 0.76 -9.24
N PRO A 202 23.97 1.43 -9.76
CA PRO A 202 22.78 1.92 -9.05
C PRO A 202 21.78 0.81 -8.71
N VAL A 203 20.99 1.05 -7.65
CA VAL A 203 19.83 0.23 -7.25
C VAL A 203 18.63 1.15 -7.17
N THR A 204 17.47 0.66 -7.58
CA THR A 204 16.22 1.41 -7.52
C THR A 204 15.36 0.84 -6.41
N LEU A 205 14.81 1.72 -5.58
CA LEU A 205 13.74 1.40 -4.64
C LEU A 205 12.42 1.95 -5.18
N ILE A 206 11.32 1.31 -4.83
CA ILE A 206 9.95 1.79 -5.03
C ILE A 206 9.31 1.97 -3.66
N TYR A 207 8.63 3.09 -3.43
CA TYR A 207 7.89 3.34 -2.19
C TYR A 207 6.42 2.92 -2.34
N SER A 208 5.69 2.83 -1.23
CA SER A 208 4.25 2.48 -1.21
C SER A 208 3.39 3.39 -2.10
N ASP A 209 3.75 4.67 -2.26
CA ASP A 209 3.09 5.63 -3.16
C ASP A 209 3.38 5.39 -4.66
N GLY A 210 4.16 4.36 -5.00
CA GLY A 210 4.59 4.02 -6.35
C GLY A 210 5.70 4.90 -6.92
N SER A 211 6.19 5.89 -6.17
CA SER A 211 7.36 6.68 -6.56
C SER A 211 8.64 5.85 -6.46
N THR A 212 9.65 6.19 -7.26
CA THR A 212 10.91 5.43 -7.30
C THR A 212 12.12 6.30 -7.02
N VAL A 213 13.10 5.76 -6.31
CA VAL A 213 14.37 6.42 -6.02
C VAL A 213 15.54 5.56 -6.50
N GLU A 214 16.43 6.15 -7.30
CA GLU A 214 17.69 5.50 -7.69
C GLU A 214 18.80 5.90 -6.72
N VAL A 215 19.34 4.94 -5.98
CA VAL A 215 20.44 5.13 -5.02
C VAL A 215 21.75 4.65 -5.60
N ASN A 216 22.84 5.35 -5.28
CA ASN A 216 24.16 5.12 -5.90
C ASN A 216 25.28 4.77 -4.90
N SER A 217 24.96 4.67 -3.60
CA SER A 217 25.91 4.29 -2.55
C SER A 217 25.19 3.71 -1.33
N ASN A 218 25.92 2.99 -0.47
CA ASN A 218 25.37 2.48 0.79
C ASN A 218 24.76 3.59 1.66
N GLN A 219 25.33 4.80 1.63
CA GLN A 219 24.82 5.93 2.39
C GLN A 219 23.50 6.46 1.82
N GLU A 220 23.37 6.53 0.49
CA GLU A 220 22.12 6.92 -0.16
C GLU A 220 21.04 5.86 0.02
N LEU A 221 21.40 4.56 -0.02
CA LEU A 221 20.49 3.46 0.26
C LEU A 221 19.98 3.50 1.71
N GLN A 222 20.88 3.65 2.68
CA GLN A 222 20.51 3.79 4.09
C GLN A 222 19.59 5.00 4.29
N ALA A 223 19.94 6.16 3.72
CA ALA A 223 19.11 7.35 3.84
C ALA A 223 17.74 7.16 3.18
N ALA A 224 17.66 6.51 2.03
CA ALA A 224 16.39 6.25 1.35
C ALA A 224 15.49 5.31 2.17
N ILE A 225 16.02 4.18 2.64
CA ILE A 225 15.24 3.23 3.46
C ILE A 225 14.88 3.84 4.83
N SER A 226 15.80 4.52 5.52
CA SER A 226 15.48 5.15 6.81
C SER A 226 14.56 6.38 6.69
N THR A 227 14.45 6.98 5.51
CA THR A 227 13.40 7.97 5.24
C THR A 227 12.07 7.27 4.99
N ALA A 228 12.12 6.10 4.32
CA ALA A 228 10.97 5.23 4.17
C ALA A 228 10.39 4.80 5.50
N ASP A 229 11.23 4.38 6.44
CA ASP A 229 10.84 3.95 7.80
C ASP A 229 9.90 4.95 8.50
N GLY A 230 10.06 6.27 8.28
CA GLY A 230 9.14 7.30 8.78
C GLY A 230 7.81 7.46 8.01
N PHE A 231 7.59 6.64 6.99
CA PHE A 231 6.38 6.40 6.21
C PHE A 231 5.85 4.95 6.40
N CYS A 232 6.59 4.09 7.12
CA CYS A 232 6.26 2.68 7.36
C CYS A 232 5.48 2.48 8.67
N GLU A 233 5.36 3.50 9.52
CA GLU A 233 4.46 3.44 10.68
C GLU A 233 3.04 3.78 10.22
N ASP A 234 2.24 2.71 10.17
CA ASP A 234 0.78 2.62 10.32
C ASP A 234 -0.09 2.88 9.07
N ASP A 235 -0.19 1.84 8.22
CA ASP A 235 -1.47 1.46 7.60
C ASP A 235 -2.44 1.11 8.73
N ASP A 236 -3.18 2.11 9.22
CA ASP A 236 -4.54 1.98 9.74
C ASP A 236 -5.18 3.32 10.21
N GLU A 237 -4.50 4.48 10.18
CA GLU A 237 -5.12 5.72 10.73
C GLU A 237 -4.80 7.07 10.08
N TYR A 238 -4.38 7.17 8.81
CA TYR A 238 -4.10 8.50 8.21
C TYR A 238 -4.72 8.75 6.83
N ASP A 239 -6.03 8.55 6.70
CA ASP A 239 -6.79 9.27 5.67
C ASP A 239 -6.86 10.74 6.10
N CYS A 240 -6.00 11.57 5.48
CA CYS A 240 -6.03 13.00 5.71
C CYS A 240 -7.38 13.58 5.29
N ASP A 241 -8.26 13.84 6.25
CA ASP A 241 -9.54 14.49 5.99
C ASP A 241 -9.34 15.98 5.67
N LEU A 242 -10.07 16.47 4.68
CA LEU A 242 -9.94 17.85 4.21
C LEU A 242 -10.27 18.88 5.31
N GLU A 243 -11.28 18.60 6.13
CA GLU A 243 -11.72 19.49 7.22
C GLU A 243 -10.68 19.54 8.34
N ASP A 244 -10.07 18.39 8.67
CA ASP A 244 -9.04 18.29 9.71
C ASP A 244 -7.74 18.99 9.29
N VAL A 245 -7.25 18.76 8.07
CA VAL A 245 -6.05 19.44 7.58
C VAL A 245 -6.26 20.95 7.47
N GLU A 246 -7.42 21.39 6.99
CA GLU A 246 -7.75 22.82 6.94
C GLU A 246 -7.75 23.43 8.35
N MET A 247 -8.30 22.71 9.34
CA MET A 247 -8.26 23.11 10.74
C MET A 247 -6.84 23.21 11.30
N TYR A 248 -5.99 22.19 11.09
CA TYR A 248 -4.60 22.18 11.58
C TYR A 248 -3.78 23.33 10.98
N LEU A 249 -3.90 23.57 9.67
CA LEU A 249 -3.19 24.67 9.00
C LEU A 249 -3.59 26.05 9.54
N LEU A 250 -4.84 26.22 9.95
CA LEU A 250 -5.38 27.47 10.49
C LEU A 250 -5.12 27.66 12.00
N GLU A 251 -4.71 26.61 12.71
CA GLU A 251 -4.61 26.62 14.17
C GLU A 251 -3.37 27.38 14.69
N CYS A 252 -2.19 27.07 14.17
CA CYS A 252 -0.91 27.61 14.64
C CYS A 252 0.03 28.00 13.50
N VAL A 253 1.20 28.56 13.88
CA VAL A 253 2.29 28.84 12.94
C VAL A 253 3.06 27.55 12.66
N TRP A 254 3.33 27.26 11.41
CA TRP A 254 4.08 26.09 10.96
C TRP A 254 5.54 26.45 10.72
N GLN A 255 6.47 25.72 11.30
CA GLN A 255 7.90 25.88 11.06
C GLN A 255 8.36 24.86 10.01
N VAL A 256 9.20 25.26 9.06
CA VAL A 256 9.78 24.32 8.11
C VAL A 256 10.89 23.54 8.82
N GLU A 257 10.62 22.32 9.30
CA GLU A 257 11.62 21.53 10.01
C GLU A 257 12.67 20.96 9.05
N SER A 258 12.24 20.47 7.89
CA SER A 258 13.12 19.89 6.88
C SER A 258 12.70 20.27 5.46
N PHE A 259 13.68 20.53 4.59
CA PHE A 259 13.48 20.72 3.14
C PHE A 259 14.48 19.85 2.38
N ASN A 260 14.00 18.83 1.66
CA ASN A 260 14.82 17.82 0.97
C ASN A 260 15.89 17.18 1.87
N GLY A 261 15.57 16.95 3.15
CA GLY A 261 16.51 16.39 4.13
C GLY A 261 17.63 17.35 4.56
N ASP A 262 17.49 18.66 4.32
CA ASP A 262 18.40 19.71 4.79
C ASP A 262 17.65 20.77 5.60
N ASP A 263 18.36 21.42 6.52
CA ASP A 263 17.88 22.40 7.49
C ASP A 263 17.82 23.83 6.89
N ASN A 264 18.05 23.98 5.58
CA ASN A 264 18.25 25.27 4.93
C ASN A 264 17.08 26.25 5.05
N LEU A 265 15.86 25.74 5.25
CA LEU A 265 14.65 26.53 5.42
C LEU A 265 14.14 26.60 6.87
N GLN A 266 14.84 26.02 7.86
CA GLN A 266 14.45 26.05 9.28
C GLN A 266 14.26 27.43 9.91
N ALA A 267 14.81 28.46 9.28
CA ALA A 267 14.62 29.84 9.73
C ALA A 267 13.25 30.41 9.36
N TYR A 268 12.49 29.76 8.48
CA TYR A 268 11.20 30.21 7.98
C TYR A 268 10.03 29.55 8.71
N SER A 269 9.02 30.36 8.99
CA SER A 269 7.72 29.92 9.47
C SER A 269 6.61 30.39 8.55
N ILE A 270 5.57 29.59 8.40
CA ILE A 270 4.42 29.76 7.52
C ILE A 270 3.17 29.95 8.39
N THR A 271 2.33 30.90 8.03
CA THR A 271 1.02 31.13 8.66
C THR A 271 -0.03 31.11 7.57
N PHE A 272 -0.99 30.19 7.68
CA PHE A 272 -2.14 30.09 6.78
C PHE A 272 -3.30 30.91 7.36
N ASN A 273 -4.02 31.63 6.51
CA ASN A 273 -5.15 32.47 6.91
C ASN A 273 -6.42 32.01 6.20
N GLU A 274 -7.57 32.11 6.88
CA GLU A 274 -8.91 31.70 6.42
C GLU A 274 -9.34 32.37 5.11
N ASP A 275 -8.78 33.55 4.78
CA ASP A 275 -9.08 34.23 3.51
C ASP A 275 -8.32 33.67 2.30
N GLY A 276 -7.67 32.50 2.46
CA GLY A 276 -6.86 31.83 1.45
C GLY A 276 -5.49 32.48 1.23
N THR A 277 -5.08 33.39 2.12
CA THR A 277 -3.75 34.01 2.07
C THR A 277 -2.78 33.32 3.04
N LEU A 278 -1.49 33.30 2.69
CA LEU A 278 -0.45 32.82 3.60
C LEU A 278 0.65 33.87 3.78
N THR A 279 1.32 33.83 4.93
CA THR A 279 2.52 34.64 5.21
C THR A 279 3.68 33.79 5.67
N ILE A 280 4.85 33.96 5.06
CA ILE A 280 6.10 33.32 5.44
C ILE A 280 7.04 34.37 6.06
N SER A 281 7.61 34.06 7.22
CA SER A 281 8.49 34.96 7.98
C SER A 281 9.80 34.30 8.36
N GLU A 282 10.90 35.07 8.38
CA GLU A 282 12.21 34.62 8.88
C GLU A 282 12.40 35.21 10.30
N GLY A 283 12.01 34.47 11.33
CA GLY A 283 11.93 34.96 12.72
C GLY A 283 11.12 36.27 12.85
N SER A 284 11.48 37.16 13.79
CA SER A 284 10.72 38.41 14.06
C SER A 284 10.90 39.56 13.03
N THR A 285 11.12 39.26 11.74
CA THR A 285 11.37 40.29 10.71
C THR A 285 10.08 40.84 10.08
N THR A 286 10.02 42.17 9.85
CA THR A 286 8.82 42.88 9.35
C THR A 286 8.57 42.78 7.84
N ASN A 287 9.33 41.97 7.10
CA ASN A 287 9.19 41.80 5.66
C ASN A 287 8.67 40.40 5.38
N ALA A 288 7.42 40.14 5.75
CA ALA A 288 6.76 38.86 5.46
C ALA A 288 6.66 38.66 3.94
N ILE A 289 7.00 37.45 3.50
CA ILE A 289 6.69 36.95 2.17
C ILE A 289 5.21 36.58 2.20
N THR A 290 4.43 37.02 1.22
CA THR A 290 3.00 36.69 1.13
C THR A 290 2.75 35.79 -0.07
N GLY A 291 1.72 34.95 0.03
CA GLY A 291 1.19 34.12 -1.06
C GLY A 291 -0.29 33.78 -0.84
N LEU A 292 -0.77 32.83 -1.62
CA LEU A 292 -2.10 32.23 -1.53
C LEU A 292 -1.95 30.73 -1.28
N TRP A 293 -2.92 30.14 -0.60
CA TRP A 293 -3.03 28.70 -0.40
C TRP A 293 -4.45 28.21 -0.63
N GLU A 294 -4.58 26.96 -1.07
CA GLU A 294 -5.84 26.22 -1.13
C GLU A 294 -5.57 24.71 -0.99
N ILE A 295 -6.50 23.96 -0.42
CA ILE A 295 -6.48 22.48 -0.41
C ILE A 295 -7.46 21.96 -1.46
N SER A 296 -7.09 20.90 -2.17
CA SER A 296 -7.96 20.22 -3.13
C SER A 296 -7.73 18.71 -3.10
N GLU A 297 -8.77 17.92 -3.38
CA GLU A 297 -8.68 16.47 -3.54
C GLU A 297 -8.19 16.08 -4.95
N SER A 298 -7.46 14.97 -5.03
CA SER A 298 -7.01 14.34 -6.28
C SER A 298 -7.09 12.82 -6.18
N ASP A 299 -6.95 12.11 -7.31
CA ASP A 299 -6.90 10.64 -7.35
C ASP A 299 -5.71 10.05 -6.55
N ALA A 300 -4.74 10.89 -6.12
CA ALA A 300 -3.58 10.52 -5.34
C ALA A 300 -3.63 10.98 -3.86
N GLY A 301 -4.71 11.65 -3.43
CA GLY A 301 -4.86 12.21 -2.07
C GLY A 301 -5.08 13.74 -2.05
N LEU A 302 -4.98 14.33 -0.86
CA LEU A 302 -5.11 15.78 -0.65
C LEU A 302 -3.90 16.56 -1.17
N VAL A 303 -4.15 17.71 -1.79
CA VAL A 303 -3.13 18.56 -2.39
C VAL A 303 -3.22 19.98 -1.81
N LEU A 304 -2.15 20.42 -1.15
CA LEU A 304 -1.94 21.80 -0.73
C LEU A 304 -1.29 22.61 -1.86
N SER A 305 -2.04 23.53 -2.45
CA SER A 305 -1.55 24.39 -3.53
C SER A 305 -1.06 25.73 -2.97
N ILE A 306 0.24 26.02 -3.07
CA ILE A 306 0.85 27.29 -2.65
C ILE A 306 1.19 28.12 -3.88
N THR A 307 0.55 29.28 -4.03
CA THR A 307 0.68 30.12 -5.22
C THR A 307 0.93 31.59 -4.92
N GLU A 308 1.33 32.34 -5.95
CA GLU A 308 1.56 33.80 -5.89
C GLU A 308 2.56 34.25 -4.82
N LEU A 309 3.52 33.39 -4.45
CA LEU A 309 4.55 33.72 -3.48
C LEU A 309 5.41 34.90 -3.96
N THR A 310 5.52 35.93 -3.12
CA THR A 310 6.33 37.12 -3.42
C THR A 310 7.85 36.86 -3.42
N ALA A 311 8.29 35.75 -2.82
CA ALA A 311 9.63 35.17 -2.81
C ALA A 311 9.52 33.69 -2.37
N LEU A 312 10.57 32.87 -2.58
CA LEU A 312 10.55 31.40 -2.34
C LEU A 312 9.59 30.61 -3.23
N ASP A 313 9.05 31.21 -4.30
CA ASP A 313 8.17 30.52 -5.27
C ASP A 313 8.84 29.34 -5.97
N GLU A 314 10.17 29.38 -6.15
CA GLU A 314 10.94 28.24 -6.71
C GLU A 314 11.22 27.14 -5.67
N ASP A 315 11.00 27.40 -4.37
CA ASP A 315 11.31 26.49 -3.27
C ASP A 315 10.05 25.88 -2.66
N LEU A 316 9.07 26.72 -2.29
CA LEU A 316 7.83 26.34 -1.59
C LEU A 316 6.56 26.53 -2.44
N GLY A 317 6.67 27.13 -3.64
CA GLY A 317 5.53 27.33 -4.54
C GLY A 317 5.23 26.08 -5.36
N GLY A 318 3.95 25.81 -5.61
CA GLY A 318 3.48 24.66 -6.37
C GLY A 318 2.38 23.88 -5.66
N ASP A 319 2.02 22.77 -6.28
CA ASP A 319 1.00 21.84 -5.78
C ASP A 319 1.72 20.73 -5.02
N TRP A 320 1.41 20.59 -3.73
CA TRP A 320 2.06 19.66 -2.81
C TRP A 320 1.08 18.58 -2.39
N LEU A 321 1.38 17.31 -2.66
CA LEU A 321 0.61 16.20 -2.14
C LEU A 321 0.90 16.06 -0.64
N ILE A 322 -0.16 15.97 0.16
CA ILE A 322 -0.10 15.80 1.61
C ILE A 322 0.01 14.30 1.87
N MET A 323 1.18 13.88 2.33
CA MET A 323 1.49 12.46 2.55
C MET A 323 1.27 12.03 3.99
N TYR A 324 1.24 13.00 4.92
CA TYR A 324 1.03 12.78 6.34
C TYR A 324 0.48 14.07 6.93
N CYS A 325 -0.56 13.95 7.75
CA CYS A 325 -1.15 15.06 8.46
C CYS A 325 -1.51 14.64 9.87
N GLU A 326 -0.78 15.18 10.82
CA GLU A 326 -1.13 15.15 12.24
C GLU A 326 -1.35 16.57 12.73
N GLU A 327 -1.94 16.67 13.91
CA GLU A 327 -2.09 17.95 14.61
C GLU A 327 -0.78 18.73 14.63
N ASP A 328 0.34 18.06 14.94
CA ASP A 328 1.65 18.66 15.18
C ASP A 328 2.64 18.60 14.01
N GLU A 329 2.39 17.80 12.97
CA GLU A 329 3.36 17.58 11.88
C GLU A 329 2.63 17.32 10.56
N ILE A 330 3.07 18.00 9.49
CA ILE A 330 2.58 17.78 8.13
C ILE A 330 3.75 17.50 7.19
N LYS A 331 3.69 16.38 6.46
CA LYS A 331 4.69 16.01 5.44
C LYS A 331 4.11 16.23 4.04
N LEU A 332 4.86 16.95 3.22
CA LEU A 332 4.47 17.38 1.88
C LEU A 332 5.46 16.88 0.83
N VAL A 333 4.95 16.43 -0.32
CA VAL A 333 5.76 16.07 -1.49
C VAL A 333 5.33 16.83 -2.74
N HIS A 334 6.31 17.29 -3.52
CA HIS A 334 6.10 17.98 -4.79
C HIS A 334 7.01 17.40 -5.87
N GLU A 335 6.43 16.91 -6.97
CA GLU A 335 7.21 16.53 -8.15
C GLU A 335 7.50 17.74 -9.04
N ASN A 336 8.78 18.03 -9.23
CA ASN A 336 9.16 19.05 -10.19
C ASN A 336 9.03 18.54 -11.65
N SER A 337 9.04 19.46 -12.61
CA SER A 337 8.96 19.17 -14.06
C SER A 337 10.05 18.24 -14.65
N THR A 338 11.01 17.79 -13.84
CA THR A 338 12.03 16.81 -14.22
C THR A 338 11.81 15.41 -13.63
N GLY A 339 10.72 15.20 -12.87
CA GLY A 339 10.40 13.92 -12.21
C GLY A 339 11.22 13.68 -10.94
N ALA A 340 11.75 14.73 -10.32
CA ALA A 340 12.43 14.63 -9.04
C ALA A 340 11.50 15.19 -7.95
N ALA A 341 11.23 14.37 -6.93
CA ALA A 341 10.43 14.75 -5.77
C ALA A 341 11.18 15.73 -4.88
N THR A 342 10.43 16.68 -4.34
CA THR A 342 10.85 17.65 -3.33
C THR A 342 10.02 17.39 -2.09
N TYR A 343 10.66 17.32 -0.92
CA TYR A 343 10.02 16.98 0.34
C TYR A 343 10.11 18.15 1.32
N VAL A 344 9.02 18.39 2.04
CA VAL A 344 8.95 19.39 3.12
C VAL A 344 8.28 18.77 4.33
N ILE A 345 8.90 18.93 5.50
CA ILE A 345 8.30 18.60 6.80
C ILE A 345 7.99 19.92 7.49
N LEU A 346 6.73 20.09 7.90
CA LEU A 346 6.25 21.23 8.64
C LEU A 346 5.92 20.79 10.07
N ASP A 347 6.57 21.39 11.05
CA ASP A 347 6.25 21.16 12.47
C ASP A 347 5.40 22.30 12.97
N ARG A 348 4.31 21.97 13.66
CA ARG A 348 3.46 22.95 14.30
C ARG A 348 4.19 23.57 15.47
N ASN A 349 4.31 24.89 15.48
CA ASN A 349 4.94 25.65 16.55
C ASN A 349 3.89 26.50 17.28
N CYS A 350 3.39 25.97 18.39
CA CYS A 350 2.48 26.66 19.31
C CYS A 350 3.19 27.13 20.60
N GLU A 351 4.51 27.40 20.60
CA GLU A 351 5.25 27.74 21.84
C GLU A 351 4.51 28.82 22.66
N ASP A 352 4.03 28.41 23.84
CA ASP A 352 3.30 29.14 24.89
C ASP A 352 1.76 29.29 24.78
N ASP A 353 1.05 28.63 23.86
CA ASP A 353 -0.44 28.71 23.80
C ASP A 353 -1.13 27.66 24.71
N PRO A 354 -2.14 28.05 25.53
CA PRO A 354 -2.90 27.13 26.37
C PRO A 354 -3.98 26.37 25.59
N ASP A 355 -3.74 25.11 25.24
CA ASP A 355 -4.68 24.05 24.80
C ASP A 355 -5.90 24.47 23.93
N CYS A 356 -5.86 25.62 23.23
CA CYS A 356 -6.94 26.07 22.38
C CYS A 356 -6.47 27.06 21.31
N SER A 357 -7.05 26.94 20.10
CA SER A 357 -6.73 27.78 18.96
C SER A 357 -7.31 29.19 19.07
N ALA A 358 -6.73 30.15 18.34
CA ALA A 358 -7.28 31.51 18.25
C ALA A 358 -8.76 31.52 17.80
N GLN A 359 -9.15 30.58 16.94
CA GLN A 359 -10.53 30.42 16.49
C GLN A 359 -11.43 29.82 17.57
N GLN A 360 -10.96 28.85 18.35
CA GLN A 360 -11.69 28.33 19.50
C GLN A 360 -11.94 29.42 20.55
N VAL A 361 -10.99 30.33 20.76
CA VAL A 361 -11.19 31.52 21.61
C VAL A 361 -12.27 32.44 21.04
N VAL A 362 -12.26 32.71 19.74
CA VAL A 362 -13.30 33.52 19.08
C VAL A 362 -14.68 32.89 19.26
N ASN A 363 -14.81 31.61 18.93
CA ASN A 363 -16.06 30.85 19.03
C ASN A 363 -16.59 30.86 20.46
N SER A 364 -15.73 30.56 21.43
CA SER A 364 -16.09 30.59 22.85
C SER A 364 -16.56 31.98 23.28
N LEU A 365 -15.80 33.03 22.94
CA LEU A 365 -16.13 34.40 23.36
C LEU A 365 -17.50 34.86 22.86
N VAL A 366 -17.91 34.47 21.65
CA VAL A 366 -19.21 34.85 21.06
C VAL A 366 -20.36 33.92 21.43
N GLU A 367 -20.09 32.74 21.99
CA GLU A 367 -21.09 31.72 22.30
C GLU A 367 -22.07 32.17 23.40
N CYS A 368 -21.55 32.74 24.48
CA CYS A 368 -22.33 33.09 25.68
C CYS A 368 -21.89 34.43 26.28
N VAL A 369 -22.63 34.89 27.29
CA VAL A 369 -22.19 36.01 28.12
C VAL A 369 -21.14 35.57 29.14
N TRP A 370 -20.25 36.49 29.51
CA TRP A 370 -19.11 36.20 30.36
C TRP A 370 -19.12 37.05 31.63
N HIS A 371 -19.04 36.42 32.79
CA HIS A 371 -18.64 37.11 34.02
C HIS A 371 -17.14 37.30 34.00
N SER A 372 -16.67 38.44 34.48
CA SER A 372 -15.23 38.72 34.46
C SER A 372 -14.66 39.21 35.78
N GLY A 373 -13.42 38.78 36.02
CA GLY A 373 -12.59 39.15 37.15
C GLY A 373 -11.26 39.71 36.67
N THR A 374 -10.83 40.84 37.24
CA THR A 374 -9.55 41.48 36.87
C THR A 374 -8.89 42.11 38.09
N ASN A 375 -7.56 42.24 38.07
CA ASN A 375 -6.81 43.05 39.04
C ASN A 375 -6.55 44.48 38.56
N VAL A 376 -7.06 44.87 37.39
CA VAL A 376 -6.90 46.19 36.77
C VAL A 376 -7.88 47.19 37.36
N ILE A 377 -9.17 46.84 37.37
CA ILE A 377 -10.25 47.68 37.89
C ILE A 377 -10.54 47.28 39.35
N ASN A 378 -10.56 48.26 40.26
CA ASN A 378 -10.77 48.04 41.69
C ASN A 378 -12.26 47.83 42.05
N THR A 379 -12.85 46.74 41.54
CA THR A 379 -14.20 46.27 41.85
C THR A 379 -14.25 44.76 41.82
N ASP A 380 -14.88 44.13 42.82
CA ASP A 380 -15.00 42.66 42.91
C ASP A 380 -15.89 42.04 41.79
N TYR A 381 -16.54 42.88 40.97
CA TYR A 381 -17.38 42.49 39.83
C TYR A 381 -17.38 43.63 38.81
N ILE A 382 -16.83 43.39 37.61
CA ILE A 382 -16.72 44.40 36.55
C ILE A 382 -17.91 44.37 35.57
N GLY A 383 -18.87 43.46 35.72
CA GLY A 383 -20.06 43.39 34.87
C GLY A 383 -20.03 42.20 33.91
N VAL A 384 -21.12 42.05 33.15
CA VAL A 384 -21.30 40.97 32.18
C VAL A 384 -20.80 41.42 30.81
N PHE A 385 -19.89 40.67 30.22
CA PHE A 385 -19.35 40.91 28.89
C PHE A 385 -20.13 40.10 27.87
N ASN A 386 -20.43 40.72 26.73
CA ASN A 386 -21.04 40.05 25.58
C ASN A 386 -20.25 40.44 24.33
N PHE A 387 -19.67 39.46 23.65
CA PHE A 387 -18.85 39.65 22.45
C PHE A 387 -19.67 39.30 21.22
N ASP A 388 -19.70 40.21 20.26
CA ASP A 388 -20.43 40.05 19.00
C ASP A 388 -19.44 39.71 17.87
N PRO A 389 -19.79 38.79 16.95
CA PRO A 389 -18.95 38.41 15.81
C PRO A 389 -18.50 39.57 14.91
N SER A 390 -19.21 40.72 14.93
CA SER A 390 -18.81 41.92 14.18
C SER A 390 -17.62 42.69 14.79
N GLY A 391 -16.98 42.16 15.84
CA GLY A 391 -15.86 42.80 16.55
C GLY A 391 -16.31 43.88 17.54
N VAL A 392 -17.59 43.91 17.90
CA VAL A 392 -18.15 44.78 18.94
C VAL A 392 -18.31 43.97 20.21
N PHE A 393 -18.01 44.53 21.38
CA PHE A 393 -18.42 43.92 22.65
C PHE A 393 -19.17 44.93 23.51
N THR A 394 -20.01 44.43 24.40
CA THR A 394 -20.71 45.24 25.40
C THR A 394 -20.42 44.76 26.80
N VAL A 395 -20.43 45.70 27.75
CA VAL A 395 -20.32 45.41 29.18
C VAL A 395 -21.53 45.98 29.90
N GLU A 396 -22.34 45.11 30.49
CA GLU A 396 -23.41 45.52 31.39
C GLU A 396 -22.86 45.72 32.81
N THR A 397 -22.78 46.99 33.22
CA THR A 397 -22.33 47.34 34.57
C THR A 397 -23.30 46.83 35.64
N PRO A 398 -22.87 46.70 36.90
CA PRO A 398 -23.74 46.25 38.01
C PRO A 398 -24.94 47.18 38.29
N ASN A 399 -24.99 48.35 37.67
CA ASN A 399 -26.09 49.31 37.76
C ASN A 399 -27.04 49.26 36.54
N GLY A 400 -26.89 48.28 35.65
CA GLY A 400 -27.69 48.10 34.42
C GLY A 400 -27.37 49.12 33.31
N THR A 401 -26.18 49.74 33.34
CA THR A 401 -25.71 50.60 32.26
C THR A 401 -24.86 49.78 31.30
N VAL A 402 -25.14 49.86 29.99
CA VAL A 402 -24.39 49.18 28.94
C VAL A 402 -23.35 50.13 28.34
N ILE A 403 -22.12 49.67 28.24
CA ILE A 403 -20.99 50.36 27.60
C ILE A 403 -20.49 49.46 26.47
N SER A 404 -20.22 50.02 25.29
CA SER A 404 -19.69 49.27 24.15
C SER A 404 -18.21 49.59 23.87
N GLY A 405 -17.50 48.59 23.35
CA GLY A 405 -16.12 48.67 22.88
C GLY A 405 -15.92 47.86 21.60
N GLN A 406 -14.69 47.81 21.13
CA GLN A 406 -14.26 46.92 20.04
C GLN A 406 -13.36 45.84 20.58
N TRP A 407 -13.44 44.65 20.00
CA TRP A 407 -12.57 43.54 20.33
C TRP A 407 -12.07 42.84 19.06
N GLY A 408 -11.02 42.05 19.21
CA GLY A 408 -10.56 41.11 18.22
C GLY A 408 -9.51 40.19 18.81
N ILE A 409 -9.30 39.03 18.18
CA ILE A 409 -8.19 38.14 18.48
C ILE A 409 -7.12 38.36 17.42
N ALA A 410 -5.85 38.40 17.84
CA ALA A 410 -4.70 38.46 16.95
C ALA A 410 -3.74 37.34 17.31
N LEU A 411 -3.38 36.54 16.31
CA LEU A 411 -2.33 35.53 16.43
C LEU A 411 -0.98 36.17 16.08
N THR A 412 0.05 35.85 16.87
CA THR A 412 1.42 36.37 16.68
C THR A 412 2.44 35.26 16.93
N ASP A 413 3.71 35.53 16.61
CA ASP A 413 4.86 34.67 16.93
C ASP A 413 5.14 34.50 18.44
N GLN A 414 4.33 35.12 19.30
CA GLN A 414 4.46 35.12 20.77
C GLN A 414 3.14 34.71 21.45
N GLY A 415 2.25 34.02 20.74
CA GLY A 415 0.96 33.52 21.23
C GLY A 415 -0.26 34.31 20.75
N THR A 416 -1.42 33.91 21.27
CA THR A 416 -2.75 34.48 20.96
C THR A 416 -3.06 35.70 21.83
N TYR A 417 -3.55 36.81 21.25
CA TYR A 417 -3.85 38.05 21.97
C TYR A 417 -5.29 38.53 21.78
N LEU A 418 -5.98 38.79 22.88
CA LEU A 418 -7.22 39.56 22.90
C LEU A 418 -6.92 41.06 22.88
N ILE A 419 -7.40 41.75 21.86
CA ILE A 419 -7.31 43.20 21.72
C ILE A 419 -8.62 43.80 22.19
N LEU A 420 -8.58 44.72 23.16
CA LEU A 420 -9.75 45.47 23.62
C LEU A 420 -9.56 46.97 23.37
N GLU A 421 -10.60 47.63 22.84
CA GLU A 421 -10.71 49.08 22.76
C GLU A 421 -12.04 49.56 23.36
N VAL A 422 -11.98 50.06 24.59
CA VAL A 422 -13.16 50.55 25.32
C VAL A 422 -12.88 51.87 26.04
N GLY A 423 -13.90 52.73 26.09
CA GLY A 423 -13.81 54.03 26.73
C GLY A 423 -14.48 54.10 28.12
N GLY A 424 -14.45 55.28 28.73
CA GLY A 424 -15.20 55.55 29.96
C GLY A 424 -14.59 54.86 31.19
N ASP A 425 -15.45 54.26 32.02
CA ASP A 425 -15.07 53.64 33.30
C ASP A 425 -14.27 52.32 33.11
N TYR A 426 -14.19 51.80 31.88
CA TYR A 426 -13.46 50.59 31.50
C TYR A 426 -12.20 50.87 30.69
N ALA A 427 -11.81 52.14 30.51
CA ALA A 427 -10.69 52.53 29.65
C ALA A 427 -9.34 51.91 30.04
N GLU A 428 -9.20 51.41 31.26
CA GLU A 428 -8.00 50.71 31.74
C GLU A 428 -7.89 49.26 31.22
N LEU A 429 -8.97 48.68 30.67
CA LEU A 429 -8.93 47.37 30.00
C LEU A 429 -8.48 47.46 28.54
N SER A 430 -8.40 48.65 27.97
CA SER A 430 -7.96 48.80 26.57
C SER A 430 -6.49 48.43 26.41
N GLY A 431 -6.18 47.55 25.46
CA GLY A 431 -4.84 47.03 25.22
C GLY A 431 -4.85 45.62 24.63
N GLU A 432 -3.67 45.05 24.47
CA GLU A 432 -3.42 43.68 24.02
C GLU A 432 -3.27 42.78 25.26
N TRP A 433 -3.97 41.66 25.30
CA TRP A 433 -4.00 40.72 26.41
C TRP A 433 -3.63 39.33 25.90
N GLU A 434 -2.49 38.82 26.33
CA GLU A 434 -1.95 37.50 25.97
C GLU A 434 -2.83 36.41 26.57
N LEU A 435 -3.24 35.43 25.78
CA LEU A 435 -3.97 34.25 26.23
C LEU A 435 -3.06 33.45 27.17
N TYR A 436 -3.61 33.02 28.30
CA TYR A 436 -2.84 32.31 29.34
C TYR A 436 -3.49 31.02 29.82
N GLU A 437 -4.82 30.93 29.70
CA GLU A 437 -5.58 29.75 30.10
C GLU A 437 -6.84 29.69 29.24
N CYS A 438 -7.14 28.52 28.69
CA CYS A 438 -8.32 28.28 27.89
C CYS A 438 -8.88 26.91 28.27
N GLU A 439 -9.90 26.92 29.12
CA GLU A 439 -10.62 25.72 29.56
C GLU A 439 -12.09 25.90 29.19
N GLU A 440 -12.83 24.79 28.99
CA GLU A 440 -14.28 24.82 28.78
C GLU A 440 -14.96 25.65 29.87
N GLY A 441 -15.65 26.74 29.47
CA GLY A 441 -16.31 27.66 30.38
C GLY A 441 -15.43 28.68 31.10
N ARG A 442 -14.11 28.75 30.84
CA ARG A 442 -13.22 29.71 31.50
C ARG A 442 -11.99 30.09 30.65
N ILE A 443 -11.84 31.38 30.37
CA ILE A 443 -10.72 31.92 29.60
C ILE A 443 -9.97 32.96 30.43
N LYS A 444 -8.63 32.94 30.42
CA LYS A 444 -7.81 33.92 31.12
C LYS A 444 -6.80 34.55 30.18
N PHE A 445 -6.75 35.87 30.21
CA PHE A 445 -5.74 36.67 29.54
C PHE A 445 -4.87 37.46 30.52
N ILE A 446 -3.62 37.73 30.16
CA ILE A 446 -2.64 38.45 30.96
C ILE A 446 -2.01 39.62 30.19
N ASN A 447 -1.53 40.62 30.95
CA ASN A 447 -0.66 41.67 30.44
C ASN A 447 0.36 42.00 31.55
N GLY A 448 1.53 41.36 31.49
CA GLY A 448 2.53 41.43 32.56
C GLY A 448 2.00 40.87 33.90
N ASP A 449 1.93 41.72 34.93
CA ASP A 449 1.37 41.33 36.25
C ASP A 449 -0.18 41.47 36.31
N GLN A 450 -0.81 41.93 35.22
CA GLN A 450 -2.26 42.18 35.14
C GLN A 450 -2.97 41.00 34.48
N TYR A 451 -4.24 40.79 34.82
CA TYR A 451 -5.05 39.72 34.22
C TYR A 451 -6.51 40.13 34.03
N ILE A 452 -7.17 39.47 33.09
CA ILE A 452 -8.62 39.38 32.94
C ILE A 452 -8.97 37.90 32.86
N VAL A 453 -9.90 37.45 33.70
CA VAL A 453 -10.48 36.10 33.64
C VAL A 453 -11.94 36.28 33.25
N PHE A 454 -12.38 35.51 32.27
CA PHE A 454 -13.77 35.34 31.86
C PHE A 454 -14.24 33.94 32.30
N GLU A 455 -15.37 33.89 33.00
CA GLU A 455 -16.07 32.64 33.36
C GLU A 455 -17.43 32.67 32.63
N GLN A 456 -17.67 31.64 31.83
CA GLN A 456 -18.82 31.55 30.93
C GLN A 456 -20.10 31.38 31.75
N ASP A 457 -21.13 32.13 31.39
CA ASP A 457 -22.48 31.98 31.95
C ASP A 457 -23.47 31.77 30.81
N CYS A 458 -23.57 30.51 30.40
CA CYS A 458 -24.61 30.05 29.49
C CYS A 458 -25.92 29.71 30.23
N GLU A 459 -26.02 29.91 31.57
CA GLU A 459 -27.29 29.78 32.28
C GLU A 459 -28.21 31.00 32.04
N ASN A 460 -27.70 32.04 31.38
CA ASN A 460 -28.49 33.14 30.82
C ASN A 460 -28.33 33.17 29.30
N ASP A 461 -28.96 32.20 28.63
CA ASP A 461 -29.54 32.46 27.33
C ASP A 461 -30.23 33.83 27.33
N PHE A 462 -30.07 34.56 26.24
CA PHE A 462 -30.54 35.93 26.07
C PHE A 462 -32.04 36.07 26.39
N TYR A 463 -32.37 36.38 27.65
CA TYR A 463 -33.74 36.32 28.17
C TYR A 463 -34.53 37.57 27.75
N CYS A 464 -35.47 37.41 26.82
CA CYS A 464 -36.39 38.46 26.42
C CYS A 464 -37.44 38.69 27.52
N GLU A 465 -37.23 39.67 28.40
CA GLU A 465 -38.04 39.92 29.62
C GLU A 465 -39.56 40.00 29.38
N ASP A 466 -39.98 40.52 28.22
CA ASP A 466 -41.39 40.69 27.85
C ASP A 466 -42.06 39.38 27.37
N LEU A 467 -41.28 38.44 26.83
CA LEU A 467 -41.74 37.15 26.32
C LEU A 467 -41.43 35.98 27.28
N GLN A 468 -40.51 36.19 28.23
CA GLN A 468 -39.98 35.17 29.15
C GLN A 468 -39.32 33.97 28.46
N LEU A 469 -38.71 34.21 27.29
CA LEU A 469 -38.12 33.20 26.41
C LEU A 469 -36.76 33.69 25.89
N SER A 470 -35.91 32.76 25.51
CA SER A 470 -34.56 32.99 24.96
C SER A 470 -34.57 33.24 23.45
N ILE A 471 -33.51 33.83 22.87
CA ILE A 471 -33.35 33.86 21.40
C ILE A 471 -33.24 32.42 20.88
N GLY A 472 -33.95 32.10 19.81
CA GLY A 472 -34.04 30.73 19.29
C GLY A 472 -35.15 29.89 19.95
N ASP A 473 -35.72 30.32 21.08
CA ASP A 473 -36.87 29.64 21.67
C ASP A 473 -38.12 29.83 20.81
N GLU A 474 -38.98 28.82 20.85
CA GLU A 474 -40.33 28.88 20.31
C GLU A 474 -41.17 29.92 21.09
N CYS A 475 -41.77 30.86 20.37
CA CYS A 475 -42.60 31.93 20.92
C CYS A 475 -43.96 32.00 20.24
N GLU A 476 -44.94 32.63 20.90
CA GLU A 476 -46.29 32.80 20.36
C GLU A 476 -46.62 34.30 20.30
N THR A 477 -47.00 34.79 19.11
CA THR A 477 -47.44 36.17 18.93
C THR A 477 -48.77 36.43 19.66
N ALA A 478 -49.13 37.69 19.87
CA ALA A 478 -50.40 38.05 20.52
C ALA A 478 -51.67 37.54 19.80
N ASP A 479 -51.53 37.12 18.55
CA ASP A 479 -52.58 36.55 17.72
C ASP A 479 -52.58 35.00 17.69
N GLY A 480 -51.63 34.34 18.38
CA GLY A 480 -51.59 32.88 18.56
C GLY A 480 -50.60 32.12 17.66
N ILE A 481 -49.90 32.85 16.78
CA ILE A 481 -49.02 32.24 15.78
C ILE A 481 -47.66 31.94 16.40
N VAL A 482 -47.22 30.68 16.27
CA VAL A 482 -45.92 30.18 16.72
C VAL A 482 -44.82 30.67 15.78
N GLY A 483 -43.74 31.19 16.35
CA GLY A 483 -42.54 31.64 15.65
C GLY A 483 -41.29 31.39 16.50
N VAL A 484 -40.16 31.94 16.07
CA VAL A 484 -38.89 31.85 16.80
C VAL A 484 -38.49 33.23 17.28
N VAL A 485 -38.00 33.34 18.52
CA VAL A 485 -37.53 34.62 19.06
C VAL A 485 -36.25 35.02 18.33
N ASN A 486 -36.28 36.15 17.63
CA ASN A 486 -35.12 36.66 16.91
C ASN A 486 -34.24 37.59 17.79
N GLU A 487 -33.11 38.03 17.24
CA GLU A 487 -32.15 38.94 17.86
C GLU A 487 -32.73 40.27 18.40
N ASN A 488 -33.93 40.65 17.94
CA ASN A 488 -34.61 41.87 18.37
C ASN A 488 -35.64 41.64 19.49
N CYS A 489 -35.70 40.43 20.07
CA CYS A 489 -36.74 40.01 21.03
C CYS A 489 -38.16 40.16 20.47
N GLU A 490 -38.32 39.99 19.16
CA GLU A 490 -39.61 39.90 18.49
C GLU A 490 -39.85 38.44 18.11
N CYS A 491 -41.10 37.99 18.23
CA CYS A 491 -41.47 36.67 17.79
C CYS A 491 -41.59 36.67 16.27
N GLU A 492 -40.56 36.20 15.58
CA GLU A 492 -40.50 36.16 14.14
C GLU A 492 -41.22 34.90 13.67
N THR A 493 -42.40 35.11 13.10
CA THR A 493 -43.18 34.06 12.47
C THR A 493 -42.73 33.96 11.03
N ASP A 494 -42.27 32.78 10.62
CA ASP A 494 -41.99 32.52 9.21
C ASP A 494 -43.28 32.77 8.43
N ASN A 495 -43.30 33.86 7.67
CA ASN A 495 -44.49 34.24 6.91
C ASN A 495 -44.53 33.41 5.63
N THR A 496 -44.74 32.11 5.77
CA THR A 496 -45.34 31.28 4.75
C THR A 496 -46.85 31.34 4.95
N GLU A 497 -47.55 31.91 3.98
CA GLU A 497 -49.01 31.98 3.98
C GLU A 497 -49.58 30.55 4.08
N PHE A 498 -50.09 30.16 5.25
CA PHE A 498 -50.60 28.81 5.47
C PHE A 498 -51.69 28.46 4.46
N ASP A 499 -51.57 27.32 3.79
CA ASP A 499 -52.57 26.85 2.83
C ASP A 499 -53.97 26.72 3.44
N CYS A 500 -54.04 26.48 4.77
CA CYS A 500 -55.26 26.37 5.55
C CYS A 500 -55.34 27.40 6.69
N PRO A 501 -55.77 28.64 6.40
CA PRO A 501 -55.66 29.77 7.34
C PRO A 501 -56.53 29.67 8.61
N GLU A 502 -57.60 28.86 8.61
CA GLU A 502 -58.44 28.67 9.80
C GLU A 502 -57.88 27.63 10.77
N LEU A 503 -56.89 26.83 10.33
CA LEU A 503 -56.20 25.82 11.13
C LEU A 503 -54.75 26.20 11.47
N GLU A 504 -54.25 27.32 10.93
CA GLU A 504 -52.85 27.78 11.09
C GLU A 504 -51.83 26.70 10.72
N ALA A 505 -52.13 25.93 9.68
CA ALA A 505 -51.33 24.79 9.23
C ALA A 505 -51.28 24.73 7.69
N ASN A 506 -50.19 24.20 7.15
CA ASN A 506 -50.03 23.90 5.73
C ASN A 506 -50.70 22.55 5.38
N ILE A 507 -50.96 22.33 4.10
CA ILE A 507 -51.44 21.01 3.65
C ILE A 507 -50.34 19.98 3.90
N GLY A 508 -50.67 18.90 4.60
CA GLY A 508 -49.73 17.84 4.99
C GLY A 508 -49.21 17.95 6.42
N ASP A 509 -49.43 19.06 7.12
CA ASP A 509 -49.02 19.22 8.52
C ASP A 509 -49.78 18.26 9.44
N ALA A 510 -49.11 17.77 10.49
CA ALA A 510 -49.71 16.90 11.48
C ALA A 510 -50.81 17.63 12.28
N CYS A 511 -51.90 16.94 12.59
CA CYS A 511 -53.03 17.48 13.34
C CYS A 511 -53.73 16.37 14.15
N THR A 512 -54.64 16.73 15.05
CA THR A 512 -55.42 15.77 15.84
C THR A 512 -56.90 15.90 15.53
N THR A 513 -57.58 14.79 15.25
CA THR A 513 -59.01 14.81 14.93
C THR A 513 -59.88 15.08 16.16
N ASP A 514 -61.14 15.47 15.94
CA ASP A 514 -62.12 15.73 17.01
C ASP A 514 -62.33 14.53 17.97
N THR A 515 -61.90 13.33 17.59
CA THR A 515 -61.94 12.11 18.39
C THR A 515 -60.65 11.83 19.18
N GLY A 516 -59.60 12.62 18.99
CA GLY A 516 -58.34 12.55 19.73
C GLY A 516 -57.27 11.65 19.10
N SER A 517 -57.37 11.32 17.81
CA SER A 517 -56.37 10.53 17.08
C SER A 517 -55.48 11.46 16.24
N GLU A 518 -54.21 11.10 16.08
CA GLU A 518 -53.25 11.81 15.22
C GLU A 518 -53.56 11.60 13.73
N GLY A 519 -53.27 12.61 12.90
CA GLY A 519 -53.60 12.68 11.48
C GLY A 519 -52.90 13.85 10.79
N TYR A 520 -53.32 14.24 9.59
CA TYR A 520 -52.73 15.36 8.83
C TYR A 520 -53.79 16.27 8.19
N VAL A 521 -53.39 17.50 7.86
CA VAL A 521 -54.27 18.53 7.29
C VAL A 521 -54.43 18.28 5.78
N SER A 522 -55.67 17.96 5.37
CA SER A 522 -56.00 17.69 3.96
C SER A 522 -56.13 18.97 3.12
N GLU A 523 -56.15 18.84 1.79
CA GLU A 523 -56.36 19.96 0.83
C GLU A 523 -57.67 20.75 1.05
N ASN A 524 -58.64 20.19 1.77
CA ASN A 524 -59.88 20.88 2.12
C ASN A 524 -59.83 21.56 3.50
N CYS A 525 -58.66 21.60 4.13
CA CYS A 525 -58.44 22.16 5.46
C CYS A 525 -59.29 21.48 6.54
N GLU A 526 -59.32 20.16 6.50
CA GLU A 526 -59.88 19.30 7.54
C GLU A 526 -58.79 18.34 8.03
N CYS A 527 -58.71 18.15 9.36
CA CYS A 527 -57.81 17.17 9.96
C CYS A 527 -58.37 15.77 9.75
N VAL A 528 -57.67 14.96 8.96
CA VAL A 528 -58.07 13.59 8.64
C VAL A 528 -57.09 12.63 9.30
N GLU A 529 -57.62 11.57 9.93
CA GLU A 529 -56.76 10.50 10.48
C GLU A 529 -55.93 9.93 9.34
N GLU A 530 -54.66 9.66 9.61
CA GLU A 530 -53.84 8.89 8.69
C GLU A 530 -54.39 7.45 8.69
N THR A 531 -55.36 7.21 7.81
CA THR A 531 -55.72 5.86 7.45
C THR A 531 -54.61 5.39 6.53
N VAL A 532 -53.62 4.73 7.12
CA VAL A 532 -52.84 3.74 6.37
C VAL A 532 -53.88 2.70 5.96
N GLU A 533 -54.41 2.84 4.74
CA GLU A 533 -55.25 1.82 4.15
C GLU A 533 -54.34 0.64 3.84
N TYR A 534 -54.13 -0.20 4.85
CA TYR A 534 -53.64 -1.54 4.64
C TYR A 534 -54.66 -2.26 3.77
N ASP A 535 -54.22 -2.74 2.63
CA ASP A 535 -55.05 -3.57 1.76
C ASP A 535 -55.64 -4.78 2.53
N CYS A 536 -54.98 -5.18 3.62
CA CYS A 536 -55.39 -6.21 4.57
C CYS A 536 -55.59 -5.68 5.99
N PRO A 537 -56.75 -5.06 6.29
CA PRO A 537 -56.98 -4.33 7.55
C PRO A 537 -56.95 -5.20 8.81
N ASP A 538 -57.30 -6.48 8.70
CA ASP A 538 -57.31 -7.41 9.84
C ASP A 538 -55.90 -7.79 10.31
N TYR A 539 -54.87 -7.57 9.47
CA TYR A 539 -53.47 -7.94 9.74
C TYR A 539 -52.53 -6.73 9.84
N GLN A 540 -53.01 -5.51 9.57
CA GLN A 540 -52.20 -4.28 9.54
C GLN A 540 -51.00 -4.40 8.58
N SER A 541 -51.22 -5.01 7.41
CA SER A 541 -50.20 -5.25 6.39
C SER A 541 -50.77 -4.99 4.99
N ASN A 542 -49.92 -4.61 4.05
CA ASN A 542 -50.27 -4.35 2.65
C ASN A 542 -50.24 -5.63 1.81
N ILE A 543 -50.86 -5.59 0.62
CA ILE A 543 -50.66 -6.66 -0.38
C ILE A 543 -49.17 -6.68 -0.75
N GLY A 544 -48.58 -7.87 -0.78
CA GLY A 544 -47.15 -8.06 -1.03
C GLY A 544 -46.27 -8.14 0.22
N ASP A 545 -46.79 -7.76 1.40
CA ASP A 545 -46.03 -7.89 2.65
C ASP A 545 -45.79 -9.37 3.00
N PRO A 546 -44.63 -9.69 3.60
CA PRO A 546 -44.29 -11.06 3.99
C PRO A 546 -45.24 -11.58 5.06
N CYS A 547 -45.61 -12.84 4.96
CA CYS A 547 -46.51 -13.52 5.88
C CYS A 547 -46.12 -14.99 6.07
N GLU A 548 -46.56 -15.60 7.17
CA GLU A 548 -46.32 -17.02 7.44
C GLU A 548 -47.67 -17.75 7.58
N ASN A 549 -47.87 -18.80 6.79
CA ASN A 549 -49.11 -19.57 6.87
C ASN A 549 -49.15 -20.45 8.15
N PRO A 550 -50.31 -21.01 8.55
CA PRO A 550 -50.44 -21.79 9.79
C PRO A 550 -49.57 -23.06 9.91
N ASN A 551 -48.88 -23.46 8.85
CA ASN A 551 -47.93 -24.58 8.84
C ASN A 551 -46.47 -24.14 8.95
N GLY A 552 -46.21 -22.83 9.07
CA GLY A 552 -44.87 -22.27 9.23
C GLY A 552 -44.10 -22.07 7.91
N VAL A 553 -44.82 -21.74 6.83
CA VAL A 553 -44.21 -21.51 5.50
C VAL A 553 -44.41 -20.06 5.11
N SER A 554 -43.31 -19.39 4.79
CA SER A 554 -43.27 -17.98 4.37
C SER A 554 -43.88 -17.80 2.97
N GLY A 555 -44.63 -16.71 2.79
CA GLY A 555 -45.26 -16.27 1.56
C GLY A 555 -45.55 -14.77 1.60
N VAL A 556 -46.42 -14.29 0.70
CA VAL A 556 -46.84 -12.87 0.65
C VAL A 556 -48.36 -12.76 0.67
N LEU A 557 -48.90 -11.62 1.11
CA LEU A 557 -50.36 -11.40 1.15
C LEU A 557 -50.93 -11.10 -0.25
N ASP A 558 -51.94 -11.86 -0.68
CA ASP A 558 -52.65 -11.63 -1.96
C ASP A 558 -53.74 -10.55 -1.86
N GLU A 559 -54.37 -10.22 -2.99
CA GLU A 559 -55.50 -9.27 -3.09
C GLU A 559 -56.75 -9.65 -2.28
N ASN A 560 -56.77 -10.84 -1.69
CA ASN A 560 -57.81 -11.32 -0.80
C ASN A 560 -57.31 -11.53 0.64
N CYS A 561 -56.12 -11.02 0.96
CA CYS A 561 -55.47 -11.08 2.26
C CYS A 561 -55.25 -12.49 2.77
N ASN A 562 -55.06 -13.43 1.85
CA ASN A 562 -54.57 -14.75 2.17
C ASN A 562 -53.06 -14.72 2.01
N CYS A 563 -52.36 -15.37 2.95
CA CYS A 563 -50.96 -15.65 2.79
C CYS A 563 -50.79 -16.67 1.66
N VAL A 564 -50.47 -16.18 0.46
CA VAL A 564 -50.17 -17.00 -0.70
C VAL A 564 -48.68 -17.23 -0.74
N THR A 565 -48.30 -18.49 -0.65
CA THR A 565 -46.97 -18.91 -1.07
C THR A 565 -47.07 -19.01 -2.58
N ASP A 566 -46.38 -18.13 -3.33
CA ASP A 566 -46.35 -18.29 -4.78
C ASP A 566 -45.84 -19.71 -5.06
N THR A 567 -46.73 -20.50 -5.65
CA THR A 567 -46.48 -21.91 -5.96
C THR A 567 -46.68 -22.16 -7.44
N ALA A 568 -46.74 -21.09 -8.24
CA ALA A 568 -46.80 -21.17 -9.67
C ALA A 568 -45.58 -20.49 -10.27
N TYR A 569 -44.40 -21.06 -9.97
CA TYR A 569 -43.19 -20.83 -10.76
C TYR A 569 -43.54 -20.88 -12.25
N ASP A 570 -43.17 -19.83 -12.99
CA ASP A 570 -43.34 -19.82 -14.46
C ASP A 570 -42.69 -21.06 -15.10
N CYS A 571 -41.67 -21.60 -14.43
CA CYS A 571 -41.01 -22.87 -14.71
C CYS A 571 -41.18 -23.87 -13.54
N PRO A 572 -42.32 -24.59 -13.47
CA PRO A 572 -42.67 -25.44 -12.32
C PRO A 572 -41.69 -26.58 -12.01
N ASP A 573 -40.99 -27.07 -13.04
CA ASP A 573 -40.03 -28.16 -12.89
C ASP A 573 -38.69 -27.67 -12.33
N LEU A 574 -38.38 -26.37 -12.46
CA LEU A 574 -37.15 -25.73 -11.98
C LEU A 574 -37.34 -24.98 -10.66
N GLN A 575 -38.60 -24.77 -10.24
CA GLN A 575 -38.92 -23.91 -9.11
C GLN A 575 -38.35 -22.49 -9.27
N ALA A 576 -38.41 -21.95 -10.49
CA ALA A 576 -37.91 -20.62 -10.86
C ALA A 576 -38.93 -19.86 -11.73
N ASN A 577 -38.90 -18.53 -11.65
CA ASN A 577 -39.66 -17.58 -12.46
C ASN A 577 -38.84 -17.06 -13.64
N PHE A 578 -39.47 -16.39 -14.60
CA PHE A 578 -38.74 -15.75 -15.68
C PHE A 578 -37.89 -14.59 -15.14
N GLY A 579 -36.62 -14.53 -15.53
CA GLY A 579 -35.66 -13.56 -15.04
C GLY A 579 -34.94 -13.97 -13.75
N ASP A 580 -35.29 -15.10 -13.14
CA ASP A 580 -34.47 -15.68 -12.07
C ASP A 580 -33.13 -16.15 -12.63
N ASP A 581 -32.08 -16.06 -11.82
CA ASP A 581 -30.75 -16.55 -12.17
C ASP A 581 -30.75 -18.07 -12.36
N CYS A 582 -29.93 -18.52 -13.29
CA CYS A 582 -29.76 -19.92 -13.60
C CYS A 582 -28.35 -20.24 -14.06
N GLU A 583 -27.98 -21.49 -13.93
CA GLU A 583 -26.73 -22.04 -14.44
C GLU A 583 -27.06 -22.99 -15.58
N ASP A 584 -26.40 -22.84 -16.73
CA ASP A 584 -26.51 -23.82 -17.81
C ASP A 584 -25.76 -25.13 -17.47
N ALA A 585 -25.83 -26.13 -18.35
CA ALA A 585 -25.19 -27.43 -18.09
C ALA A 585 -23.64 -27.39 -18.06
N ASN A 586 -23.05 -26.24 -18.39
CA ASN A 586 -21.61 -26.01 -18.46
C ASN A 586 -21.11 -25.08 -17.34
N GLY A 587 -21.96 -24.57 -16.45
CA GLY A 587 -21.56 -23.68 -15.38
C GLY A 587 -21.76 -22.19 -15.65
N ASN A 588 -22.33 -21.81 -16.79
CA ASN A 588 -22.46 -20.39 -17.14
C ASN A 588 -23.73 -19.80 -16.51
N ILE A 589 -23.59 -18.64 -15.85
CA ILE A 589 -24.69 -17.93 -15.19
C ILE A 589 -25.49 -17.14 -16.23
N GLY A 590 -26.81 -17.27 -16.22
CA GLY A 590 -27.74 -16.53 -17.08
C GLY A 590 -29.09 -16.36 -16.41
N PHE A 591 -30.12 -16.01 -17.19
CA PHE A 591 -31.47 -15.79 -16.68
C PHE A 591 -32.49 -16.77 -17.29
N ILE A 592 -33.50 -17.18 -16.52
CA ILE A 592 -34.56 -18.08 -16.99
C ILE A 592 -35.46 -17.34 -17.99
N ASN A 593 -35.47 -17.79 -19.24
CA ASN A 593 -36.29 -17.20 -20.30
C ASN A 593 -37.71 -17.80 -20.39
N GLU A 594 -38.53 -17.25 -21.29
CA GLU A 594 -39.94 -17.66 -21.48
C GLU A 594 -40.16 -19.14 -21.85
N ASN A 595 -39.09 -19.86 -22.22
CA ASN A 595 -39.13 -21.29 -22.53
C ASN A 595 -38.62 -22.18 -21.38
N CYS A 596 -38.35 -21.60 -20.20
CA CYS A 596 -37.71 -22.27 -19.07
C CYS A 596 -36.33 -22.84 -19.40
N GLY A 597 -35.59 -22.14 -20.26
CA GLY A 597 -34.18 -22.39 -20.51
C GLY A 597 -33.34 -21.26 -19.94
N CYS A 598 -32.11 -21.59 -19.55
CA CYS A 598 -31.15 -20.59 -19.13
C CYS A 598 -30.61 -19.82 -20.35
N GLU A 599 -30.84 -18.51 -20.39
CA GLU A 599 -30.33 -17.59 -21.40
C GLU A 599 -29.15 -16.84 -20.80
N VAL A 600 -27.96 -17.27 -21.19
CA VAL A 600 -26.69 -16.66 -20.80
C VAL A 600 -26.44 -15.51 -21.79
N GLU A 601 -26.43 -14.26 -21.34
CA GLU A 601 -25.83 -13.18 -22.13
C GLU A 601 -24.31 -13.35 -22.06
N THR A 602 -23.77 -14.30 -22.83
CA THR A 602 -22.32 -14.41 -22.96
C THR A 602 -21.82 -13.17 -23.68
N ASN A 603 -21.02 -12.32 -23.04
CA ASN A 603 -20.17 -11.41 -23.79
C ASN A 603 -19.22 -12.31 -24.61
N PRO A 604 -19.32 -12.32 -25.95
CA PRO A 604 -18.52 -13.23 -26.76
C PRO A 604 -17.02 -12.97 -26.66
N PHE A 605 -16.62 -11.81 -26.13
CA PHE A 605 -15.22 -11.39 -25.98
C PHE A 605 -14.64 -11.67 -24.59
N GLU A 606 -15.45 -12.01 -23.60
CA GLU A 606 -15.07 -12.13 -22.18
C GLU A 606 -13.90 -13.09 -21.94
N CYS A 607 -13.93 -14.27 -22.58
CA CYS A 607 -12.86 -15.28 -22.45
C CYS A 607 -11.49 -14.79 -22.97
N PHE A 608 -11.44 -13.71 -23.75
CA PHE A 608 -10.22 -13.21 -24.38
C PHE A 608 -9.51 -12.11 -23.56
N SER A 609 -10.00 -11.80 -22.36
CA SER A 609 -9.35 -10.88 -21.40
C SER A 609 -7.88 -11.25 -21.15
N ALA A 610 -7.10 -10.29 -20.66
CA ALA A 610 -5.63 -10.32 -20.59
C ALA A 610 -5.04 -11.73 -20.39
N VAL A 611 -4.35 -12.26 -21.40
CA VAL A 611 -3.79 -13.61 -21.37
C VAL A 611 -2.28 -13.58 -21.19
N GLU A 612 -1.79 -14.31 -20.21
CA GLU A 612 -0.40 -14.72 -20.15
C GLU A 612 -0.19 -15.99 -20.99
N PHE A 613 0.68 -15.89 -22.00
CA PHE A 613 1.08 -17.02 -22.83
C PHE A 613 2.52 -17.39 -22.49
N VAL A 614 2.65 -18.35 -21.56
CA VAL A 614 3.94 -18.90 -21.12
C VAL A 614 4.35 -20.07 -22.02
N ILE A 615 5.60 -20.06 -22.50
CA ILE A 615 6.24 -21.22 -23.11
C ILE A 615 7.68 -21.39 -22.64
N CYS A 616 8.12 -22.63 -22.54
CA CYS A 616 9.51 -22.99 -22.32
C CYS A 616 10.43 -22.47 -23.42
N ASP A 617 11.59 -21.95 -23.05
CA ASP A 617 12.72 -21.84 -23.97
C ASP A 617 13.09 -23.24 -24.49
N ASP A 618 12.86 -23.49 -25.79
CA ASP A 618 13.14 -24.76 -26.45
C ASP A 618 14.59 -24.87 -26.95
N GLY A 619 15.42 -23.88 -26.65
CA GLY A 619 16.84 -23.85 -26.92
C GLY A 619 17.68 -24.72 -25.98
N ASP A 620 18.86 -25.14 -26.46
CA ASP A 620 19.88 -25.80 -25.61
C ASP A 620 20.48 -24.84 -24.55
N VAL A 621 20.17 -23.54 -24.64
CA VAL A 621 20.63 -22.44 -23.78
C VAL A 621 19.45 -21.51 -23.58
N TYR A 622 19.17 -21.13 -22.33
CA TYR A 622 18.18 -20.09 -22.04
C TYR A 622 18.68 -18.75 -22.59
N ASP A 623 18.08 -18.28 -23.68
CA ASP A 623 18.35 -16.96 -24.25
C ASP A 623 17.14 -16.01 -24.15
N GLY A 624 16.01 -16.51 -23.63
CA GLY A 624 14.79 -15.74 -23.43
C GLY A 624 14.02 -15.50 -24.73
N PHE A 625 14.38 -16.17 -25.83
CA PHE A 625 13.73 -16.02 -27.13
C PHE A 625 13.25 -17.35 -27.68
N THR A 626 11.95 -17.47 -27.93
CA THR A 626 11.41 -18.66 -28.61
C THR A 626 10.21 -18.31 -29.49
N ALA A 627 9.75 -19.29 -30.26
CA ALA A 627 8.69 -19.14 -31.24
C ALA A 627 7.32 -19.49 -30.63
N PHE A 628 6.49 -18.46 -30.43
CA PHE A 628 5.10 -18.57 -30.00
C PHE A 628 4.19 -18.90 -31.19
N ASP A 629 3.42 -19.99 -31.13
CA ASP A 629 2.28 -20.18 -32.03
C ASP A 629 1.10 -19.36 -31.52
N LEU A 630 0.98 -18.12 -31.98
CA LEU A 630 -0.09 -17.19 -31.54
C LEU A 630 -1.50 -17.73 -31.78
N ASN A 631 -1.70 -18.71 -32.67
CA ASN A 631 -3.02 -19.33 -32.85
C ASN A 631 -3.44 -20.19 -31.64
N LEU A 632 -2.51 -20.46 -30.73
CA LEU A 632 -2.73 -21.22 -29.49
C LEU A 632 -2.84 -20.31 -28.26
N ALA A 633 -2.81 -18.99 -28.43
CA ALA A 633 -2.89 -18.04 -27.31
C ALA A 633 -4.22 -18.14 -26.53
N PHE A 634 -5.31 -18.57 -27.16
CA PHE A 634 -6.64 -18.68 -26.53
C PHE A 634 -7.18 -20.12 -26.62
N PRO A 635 -6.55 -21.10 -25.97
CA PRO A 635 -6.88 -22.52 -26.17
C PRO A 635 -8.25 -22.91 -25.60
N ASN A 636 -8.73 -22.16 -24.61
CA ASN A 636 -9.99 -22.42 -23.90
C ASN A 636 -11.16 -21.57 -24.40
N CYS A 637 -10.94 -20.69 -25.38
CA CYS A 637 -11.98 -19.79 -25.86
C CYS A 637 -12.63 -20.26 -27.16
N PRO A 638 -13.92 -19.94 -27.38
CA PRO A 638 -14.62 -20.28 -28.60
C PRO A 638 -14.12 -19.44 -29.79
N THR A 639 -13.10 -19.92 -30.50
CA THR A 639 -12.51 -19.20 -31.64
C THR A 639 -13.22 -19.43 -32.98
N ASP A 640 -14.14 -20.40 -33.07
CA ASP A 640 -14.75 -20.83 -34.34
C ASP A 640 -15.59 -19.73 -35.03
N GLU A 641 -16.09 -18.76 -34.27
CA GLU A 641 -16.86 -17.61 -34.76
C GLU A 641 -16.06 -16.29 -34.70
N MET A 642 -14.75 -16.35 -34.47
CA MET A 642 -13.88 -15.18 -34.32
C MET A 642 -12.85 -15.04 -35.45
N GLU A 643 -12.56 -13.79 -35.80
CA GLU A 643 -11.42 -13.39 -36.63
C GLU A 643 -10.37 -12.72 -35.74
N ILE A 644 -9.36 -13.51 -35.32
CA ILE A 644 -8.29 -13.06 -34.40
C ILE A 644 -7.05 -12.64 -35.18
N THR A 645 -6.49 -11.48 -34.85
CA THR A 645 -5.22 -10.99 -35.38
C THR A 645 -4.35 -10.41 -34.27
N PHE A 646 -3.04 -10.58 -34.35
CA PHE A 646 -2.10 -10.11 -33.32
C PHE A 646 -1.24 -8.95 -33.84
N HIS A 647 -0.87 -8.02 -32.98
CA HIS A 647 -0.19 -6.78 -33.34
C HIS A 647 0.86 -6.40 -32.32
N ALA A 648 1.94 -5.75 -32.74
CA ALA A 648 3.01 -5.33 -31.81
C ALA A 648 2.66 -4.09 -30.98
N SER A 649 1.58 -3.36 -31.32
CA SER A 649 1.13 -2.17 -30.61
C SER A 649 -0.40 -2.07 -30.55
N LEU A 650 -0.91 -1.42 -29.50
CA LEU A 650 -2.35 -1.18 -29.33
C LEU A 650 -2.93 -0.42 -30.53
N ALA A 651 -2.23 0.63 -30.99
CA ALA A 651 -2.68 1.45 -32.12
C ALA A 651 -2.82 0.64 -33.43
N ASP A 652 -1.92 -0.33 -33.67
CA ASP A 652 -2.01 -1.20 -34.85
C ASP A 652 -3.17 -2.19 -34.73
N ALA A 653 -3.44 -2.68 -33.51
CA ALA A 653 -4.58 -3.54 -33.22
C ALA A 653 -5.93 -2.81 -33.39
N GLU A 654 -6.09 -1.60 -32.86
CA GLU A 654 -7.30 -0.79 -33.06
C GLU A 654 -7.57 -0.48 -34.54
N LEU A 655 -6.49 -0.24 -35.30
CA LEU A 655 -6.58 0.04 -36.74
C LEU A 655 -6.67 -1.23 -37.61
N GLY A 656 -6.40 -2.41 -37.05
CA GLY A 656 -6.35 -3.68 -37.76
C GLY A 656 -5.28 -3.72 -38.87
N VAL A 657 -4.10 -3.15 -38.63
CA VAL A 657 -2.99 -3.04 -39.59
C VAL A 657 -1.72 -3.73 -39.07
N GLU A 658 -0.77 -4.09 -39.95
CA GLU A 658 0.53 -4.67 -39.56
C GLU A 658 0.46 -5.92 -38.64
N ALA A 659 -0.53 -6.79 -38.89
CA ALA A 659 -0.69 -8.03 -38.12
C ALA A 659 0.58 -8.93 -38.14
N LEU A 660 0.95 -9.41 -36.95
CA LEU A 660 2.03 -10.37 -36.71
C LEU A 660 1.71 -11.73 -37.33
N ALA A 661 2.74 -12.39 -37.86
CA ALA A 661 2.63 -13.73 -38.39
C ALA A 661 2.88 -14.77 -37.29
N SER A 662 2.05 -15.81 -37.22
CA SER A 662 2.31 -17.00 -36.39
C SER A 662 3.06 -18.09 -37.17
N PRO A 663 4.08 -18.76 -36.59
CA PRO A 663 4.64 -18.50 -35.27
C PRO A 663 5.44 -17.19 -35.22
N TYR A 664 5.41 -16.52 -34.07
CA TYR A 664 6.07 -15.25 -33.80
C TYR A 664 7.21 -15.46 -32.79
N VAL A 665 8.38 -14.87 -33.06
CA VAL A 665 9.51 -14.89 -32.13
C VAL A 665 9.51 -13.57 -31.37
N ASN A 666 9.52 -13.62 -30.05
CA ASN A 666 9.57 -12.44 -29.20
C ASN A 666 10.89 -11.66 -29.42
N THR A 667 10.87 -10.36 -29.08
CA THR A 667 12.03 -9.45 -29.23
C THR A 667 12.60 -8.97 -27.90
N VAL A 668 11.84 -9.19 -26.82
CA VAL A 668 12.20 -8.99 -25.41
C VAL A 668 11.45 -10.04 -24.59
N ASN A 669 11.86 -10.28 -23.36
CA ASN A 669 11.17 -11.19 -22.44
C ASN A 669 11.06 -10.50 -21.06
N PRO A 670 9.85 -10.30 -20.50
CA PRO A 670 8.54 -10.52 -21.13
C PRO A 670 8.26 -9.55 -22.30
N GLN A 671 7.33 -9.92 -23.19
CA GLN A 671 6.86 -9.04 -24.27
C GLN A 671 5.33 -8.98 -24.34
N THR A 672 4.77 -7.77 -24.21
CA THR A 672 3.35 -7.53 -24.49
C THR A 672 3.09 -7.34 -25.99
N ILE A 673 2.10 -8.05 -26.52
CA ILE A 673 1.49 -7.84 -27.84
C ILE A 673 -0.03 -7.64 -27.68
N PHE A 674 -0.74 -7.29 -28.75
CA PHE A 674 -2.17 -7.00 -28.70
C PHE A 674 -2.96 -7.90 -29.66
N ALA A 675 -3.92 -8.64 -29.13
CA ALA A 675 -4.86 -9.46 -29.89
C ALA A 675 -6.13 -8.66 -30.20
N ARG A 676 -6.42 -8.46 -31.48
CA ARG A 676 -7.70 -7.93 -31.95
C ARG A 676 -8.63 -9.10 -32.26
N VAL A 677 -9.69 -9.25 -31.49
CA VAL A 677 -10.70 -10.31 -31.61
C VAL A 677 -11.97 -9.70 -32.22
N GLN A 678 -12.34 -10.13 -33.42
CA GLN A 678 -13.52 -9.62 -34.13
C GLN A 678 -14.55 -10.72 -34.37
N LEU A 679 -15.83 -10.44 -34.14
CA LEU A 679 -16.92 -11.37 -34.48
C LEU A 679 -16.99 -11.57 -36.00
N ALA A 680 -16.95 -12.84 -36.45
CA ALA A 680 -16.87 -13.19 -37.86
C ALA A 680 -18.06 -12.63 -38.66
N GLY A 681 -17.76 -11.88 -39.72
CA GLY A 681 -18.77 -11.27 -40.59
C GLY A 681 -19.42 -9.98 -40.06
N THR A 682 -18.98 -9.47 -38.91
CA THR A 682 -19.41 -8.17 -38.35
C THR A 682 -18.25 -7.15 -38.41
N THR A 683 -18.44 -5.96 -37.83
CA THR A 683 -17.36 -4.99 -37.57
C THR A 683 -17.09 -4.79 -36.08
N GLU A 684 -17.71 -5.63 -35.24
CA GLU A 684 -17.62 -5.57 -33.79
C GLU A 684 -16.37 -6.33 -33.35
N TYR A 685 -15.53 -5.66 -32.56
CA TYR A 685 -14.25 -6.18 -32.11
C TYR A 685 -13.89 -5.59 -30.75
N GLU A 686 -13.06 -6.34 -30.03
CA GLU A 686 -12.35 -5.87 -28.84
C GLU A 686 -10.85 -6.16 -29.01
N VAL A 687 -10.02 -5.47 -28.21
CA VAL A 687 -8.58 -5.59 -28.23
C VAL A 687 -8.10 -5.96 -26.83
N PHE A 688 -7.29 -7.00 -26.76
CA PHE A 688 -6.79 -7.57 -25.52
C PHE A 688 -5.26 -7.60 -25.50
N PRO A 689 -4.62 -7.28 -24.36
CA PRO A 689 -3.20 -7.52 -24.20
C PRO A 689 -2.93 -9.04 -24.12
N VAL A 690 -1.83 -9.48 -24.72
CA VAL A 690 -1.31 -10.83 -24.58
C VAL A 690 0.16 -10.73 -24.18
N HIS A 691 0.49 -11.26 -23.01
CA HIS A 691 1.84 -11.24 -22.45
C HIS A 691 2.56 -12.50 -22.89
N LEU A 692 3.58 -12.34 -23.74
CA LEU A 692 4.45 -13.45 -24.15
C LEU A 692 5.55 -13.59 -23.10
N PHE A 693 5.56 -14.73 -22.42
CA PHE A 693 6.56 -15.06 -21.41
C PHE A 693 7.35 -16.30 -21.83
N VAL A 694 8.67 -16.19 -21.81
CA VAL A 694 9.60 -17.29 -22.04
C VAL A 694 10.22 -17.70 -20.70
N GLU A 695 9.81 -18.85 -20.19
CA GLU A 695 10.31 -19.38 -18.94
C GLU A 695 11.50 -20.33 -19.17
N ASN A 696 12.41 -20.39 -18.19
CA ASN A 696 13.48 -21.37 -18.19
C ASN A 696 12.96 -22.71 -17.67
N CYS A 697 12.44 -23.56 -18.55
CA CYS A 697 12.03 -24.92 -18.19
C CYS A 697 13.19 -25.91 -17.97
N ASN A 698 14.44 -25.44 -18.01
CA ASN A 698 15.62 -26.22 -17.65
C ASN A 698 16.48 -25.45 -16.61
N PRO A 699 15.95 -25.23 -15.40
CA PRO A 699 16.66 -24.52 -14.34
C PRO A 699 17.66 -25.45 -13.68
N ASP A 700 18.78 -25.74 -14.34
CA ASP A 700 19.93 -26.38 -13.69
C ASP A 700 21.21 -25.77 -14.27
N PRO A 701 21.81 -24.75 -13.63
CA PRO A 701 23.10 -24.25 -14.07
C PRO A 701 24.14 -25.26 -13.59
N CYS A 702 24.38 -26.30 -14.41
CA CYS A 702 25.52 -27.21 -14.28
C CYS A 702 26.84 -26.48 -14.52
N THR A 703 27.13 -25.51 -13.66
CA THR A 703 28.36 -24.76 -13.61
C THR A 703 29.47 -25.63 -13.05
N ILE A 704 30.72 -25.26 -13.37
CA ILE A 704 31.88 -25.97 -12.83
C ILE A 704 31.89 -25.89 -11.30
N GLY A 705 31.53 -24.73 -10.72
CA GLY A 705 31.48 -24.53 -9.27
C GLY A 705 30.49 -25.48 -8.59
N ALA A 706 29.23 -25.46 -9.03
CA ALA A 706 28.19 -26.32 -8.46
C ALA A 706 28.54 -27.81 -8.55
N ILE A 707 29.00 -28.28 -9.72
CA ILE A 707 29.39 -29.69 -9.90
C ILE A 707 30.62 -30.04 -9.04
N GLU A 708 31.59 -29.14 -8.93
CA GLU A 708 32.76 -29.32 -8.08
C GLU A 708 32.36 -29.47 -6.60
N ASP A 709 31.48 -28.60 -6.12
CA ASP A 709 30.95 -28.68 -4.75
C ASP A 709 30.20 -29.99 -4.49
N TYR A 710 29.32 -30.40 -5.41
CA TYR A 710 28.60 -31.68 -5.30
C TYR A 710 29.55 -32.87 -5.27
N LEU A 711 30.53 -32.91 -6.18
CA LEU A 711 31.51 -33.99 -6.28
C LEU A 711 32.38 -34.10 -5.02
N LEU A 712 32.72 -32.96 -4.39
CA LEU A 712 33.58 -32.90 -3.22
C LEU A 712 32.84 -33.06 -1.87
N THR A 713 31.52 -32.87 -1.84
CA THR A 713 30.72 -32.92 -0.60
C THR A 713 30.70 -34.33 0.02
N CYS A 714 30.40 -35.34 -0.78
CA CYS A 714 30.32 -36.75 -0.38
C CYS A 714 30.76 -37.65 -1.54
N GLY A 715 31.01 -38.93 -1.27
CA GLY A 715 31.27 -39.88 -2.34
C GLY A 715 29.99 -40.31 -3.07
N TRP A 716 30.19 -41.01 -4.19
CA TRP A 716 29.15 -41.27 -5.19
C TRP A 716 29.08 -42.74 -5.56
N ILE A 717 27.86 -43.25 -5.75
CA ILE A 717 27.58 -44.59 -6.27
C ILE A 717 27.15 -44.49 -7.74
N PRO A 718 27.80 -45.19 -8.68
CA PRO A 718 27.30 -45.36 -10.03
C PRO A 718 26.18 -46.40 -10.04
N VAL A 719 24.96 -45.94 -9.81
CA VAL A 719 23.74 -46.77 -9.72
C VAL A 719 23.35 -47.37 -11.08
N SER A 720 23.74 -46.73 -12.19
CA SER A 720 23.59 -47.28 -13.54
C SER A 720 24.76 -46.85 -14.43
N VAL A 721 25.35 -47.80 -15.15
CA VAL A 721 26.37 -47.58 -16.17
C VAL A 721 25.90 -48.27 -17.45
N ASP A 722 25.50 -47.48 -18.45
CA ASP A 722 24.93 -47.93 -19.73
C ASP A 722 23.76 -48.93 -19.53
N GLY A 723 22.90 -48.64 -18.53
CA GLY A 723 21.74 -49.47 -18.17
C GLY A 723 22.06 -50.73 -17.34
N SER A 724 23.30 -50.89 -16.85
CA SER A 724 23.71 -51.97 -15.95
C SER A 724 24.00 -51.46 -14.54
N ASP A 725 23.60 -52.25 -13.55
CA ASP A 725 23.82 -52.03 -12.11
C ASP A 725 25.09 -52.74 -11.58
N ASP A 726 25.94 -53.28 -12.46
CA ASP A 726 27.14 -54.06 -12.09
C ASP A 726 28.13 -53.26 -11.22
N PHE A 727 28.03 -51.93 -11.22
CA PHE A 727 28.88 -51.01 -10.46
C PHE A 727 28.19 -50.36 -9.26
N SER A 728 26.94 -50.71 -8.95
CA SER A 728 26.16 -50.18 -7.80
C SER A 728 26.77 -50.46 -6.41
N THR A 729 27.86 -51.23 -6.35
CA THR A 729 28.63 -51.52 -5.11
C THR A 729 30.00 -50.83 -5.11
N VAL A 730 30.24 -49.94 -6.07
CA VAL A 730 31.46 -49.14 -6.17
C VAL A 730 31.18 -47.77 -5.57
N TYR A 731 32.09 -47.31 -4.73
CA TYR A 731 32.11 -45.98 -4.14
C TYR A 731 33.19 -45.15 -4.85
N LEU A 732 32.80 -43.98 -5.34
CA LEU A 732 33.65 -43.00 -6.03
C LEU A 732 33.85 -41.80 -5.11
N ASP A 733 35.08 -41.56 -4.69
CA ASP A 733 35.48 -40.45 -3.82
C ASP A 733 36.32 -39.45 -4.63
N PHE A 734 35.74 -38.28 -4.92
CA PHE A 734 36.40 -37.20 -5.65
C PHE A 734 37.10 -36.29 -4.63
N GLN A 735 38.39 -36.04 -4.84
CA GLN A 735 39.20 -35.25 -3.91
C GLN A 735 39.65 -33.93 -4.55
N GLU A 736 39.75 -32.89 -3.73
CA GLU A 736 40.12 -31.50 -4.08
C GLU A 736 41.46 -31.40 -4.86
N ASN A 737 42.35 -32.39 -4.70
CA ASN A 737 43.63 -32.44 -5.42
C ASN A 737 43.52 -33.04 -6.85
N GLY A 738 42.30 -33.26 -7.36
CA GLY A 738 42.03 -33.88 -8.66
C GLY A 738 42.20 -35.40 -8.68
N VAL A 739 42.31 -36.06 -7.53
CA VAL A 739 42.38 -37.53 -7.41
C VAL A 739 40.97 -38.10 -7.27
N LEU A 740 40.67 -39.16 -8.01
CA LEU A 740 39.43 -39.92 -7.88
C LEU A 740 39.76 -41.31 -7.32
N VAL A 741 39.24 -41.65 -6.14
CA VAL A 741 39.41 -42.97 -5.53
C VAL A 741 38.17 -43.81 -5.80
N ALA A 742 38.34 -44.97 -6.44
CA ALA A 742 37.27 -45.93 -6.63
C ALA A 742 37.49 -47.17 -5.74
N GLU A 743 36.55 -47.45 -4.85
CA GLU A 743 36.54 -48.61 -3.95
C GLU A 743 35.31 -49.48 -4.23
N GLY A 744 35.53 -50.76 -4.54
CA GLY A 744 34.43 -51.69 -4.86
C GLY A 744 34.93 -52.92 -5.59
N LEU A 745 34.08 -53.94 -5.75
CA LEU A 745 34.44 -55.20 -6.41
C LEU A 745 35.68 -55.90 -5.79
N GLY A 746 36.02 -55.60 -4.53
CA GLY A 746 37.21 -56.10 -3.84
C GLY A 746 38.53 -55.43 -4.27
N LEU A 747 38.46 -54.26 -4.93
CA LEU A 747 39.59 -53.47 -5.40
C LEU A 747 39.49 -52.04 -4.87
N VAL A 748 40.65 -51.40 -4.69
CA VAL A 748 40.78 -49.95 -4.49
C VAL A 748 41.75 -49.46 -5.55
N SER A 749 41.40 -48.40 -6.26
CA SER A 749 42.25 -47.80 -7.29
C SER A 749 42.10 -46.30 -7.32
N GLU A 750 43.19 -45.63 -7.66
CA GLU A 750 43.23 -44.19 -7.87
C GLU A 750 43.20 -43.90 -9.38
N GLY A 751 42.43 -42.89 -9.75
CA GLY A 751 42.38 -42.20 -11.03
C GLY A 751 42.54 -40.70 -10.82
N ASN A 752 42.31 -39.92 -11.87
CA ASN A 752 42.24 -38.46 -11.79
C ASN A 752 40.92 -37.98 -12.37
N TRP A 753 40.46 -36.84 -11.91
CA TRP A 753 39.32 -36.14 -12.46
C TRP A 753 39.63 -34.65 -12.66
N GLU A 754 38.98 -34.02 -13.64
CA GLU A 754 38.98 -32.57 -13.85
C GLU A 754 37.66 -32.15 -14.50
N LEU A 755 37.18 -30.95 -14.17
CA LEU A 755 36.04 -30.32 -14.86
C LEU A 755 36.56 -29.32 -15.89
N VAL A 756 35.98 -29.33 -17.09
CA VAL A 756 36.28 -28.36 -18.15
C VAL A 756 34.99 -27.89 -18.82
N GLY A 757 35.01 -26.68 -19.39
CA GLY A 757 33.85 -26.11 -20.09
C GLY A 757 33.29 -24.87 -19.38
N ASN A 758 32.04 -24.55 -19.67
CA ASN A 758 31.24 -23.52 -18.99
C ASN A 758 29.75 -23.75 -19.30
N ALA A 759 28.87 -23.00 -18.64
CA ALA A 759 27.42 -23.08 -18.85
C ALA A 759 27.03 -22.90 -20.35
N SER A 760 27.77 -22.07 -21.10
CA SER A 760 27.49 -21.81 -22.52
C SER A 760 28.00 -22.89 -23.51
N THR A 761 28.83 -23.84 -23.07
CA THR A 761 29.44 -24.88 -23.95
C THR A 761 29.25 -26.31 -23.42
N GLY A 762 28.53 -26.46 -22.31
CA GLY A 762 28.41 -27.68 -21.53
C GLY A 762 29.63 -27.89 -20.61
N VAL A 763 29.38 -28.40 -19.39
CA VAL A 763 30.44 -28.81 -18.47
C VAL A 763 30.76 -30.29 -18.65
N TYR A 764 32.05 -30.61 -18.72
CA TYR A 764 32.55 -31.96 -18.92
C TYR A 764 33.37 -32.41 -17.72
N LEU A 765 33.00 -33.56 -17.15
CA LEU A 765 33.80 -34.30 -16.20
C LEU A 765 34.75 -35.23 -16.96
N ILE A 766 36.05 -34.99 -16.85
CA ILE A 766 37.08 -35.82 -17.47
C ILE A 766 37.63 -36.77 -16.42
N ILE A 767 37.47 -38.08 -16.62
CA ILE A 767 38.02 -39.12 -15.73
C ILE A 767 39.12 -39.88 -16.45
N SER A 768 40.25 -40.10 -15.76
CA SER A 768 41.42 -40.79 -16.32
C SER A 768 42.16 -41.65 -15.29
N GLY A 769 43.14 -42.43 -15.74
CA GLY A 769 44.13 -43.05 -14.85
C GLY A 769 43.80 -44.45 -14.32
N PHE A 770 42.58 -44.97 -14.48
CA PHE A 770 42.26 -46.34 -14.07
C PHE A 770 42.91 -47.41 -14.96
N ASN A 771 43.46 -48.46 -14.34
CA ASN A 771 44.16 -49.57 -15.02
C ASN A 771 43.52 -50.95 -14.74
N ASN A 772 42.29 -50.97 -14.24
CA ASN A 772 41.58 -52.16 -13.79
C ASN A 772 40.12 -52.16 -14.28
N GLN A 773 39.21 -52.81 -13.53
CA GLN A 773 37.79 -52.89 -13.88
C GLN A 773 37.05 -51.54 -13.89
N PHE A 774 37.63 -50.48 -13.29
CA PHE A 774 37.09 -49.12 -13.30
C PHE A 774 37.44 -48.33 -14.58
N GLN A 775 38.08 -48.96 -15.57
CA GLN A 775 38.33 -48.36 -16.89
C GLN A 775 37.06 -47.93 -17.62
N VAL A 776 35.90 -48.44 -17.22
CA VAL A 776 34.60 -48.03 -17.76
C VAL A 776 34.28 -46.55 -17.51
N PHE A 777 34.79 -45.98 -16.41
CA PHE A 777 34.57 -44.57 -16.07
C PHE A 777 35.52 -43.61 -16.81
N ILE A 778 36.56 -44.12 -17.48
CA ILE A 778 37.51 -43.25 -18.20
C ILE A 778 36.82 -42.64 -19.42
N GLY A 779 36.84 -41.31 -19.53
CA GLY A 779 36.24 -40.59 -20.64
C GLY A 779 36.09 -39.10 -20.37
N GLU A 780 35.60 -38.40 -21.38
CA GLU A 780 35.06 -37.04 -21.28
C GLU A 780 33.55 -37.19 -21.21
N TRP A 781 32.96 -36.77 -20.09
CA TRP A 781 31.54 -36.97 -19.79
C TRP A 781 30.85 -35.61 -19.72
N LEU A 782 29.94 -35.33 -20.64
CA LEU A 782 29.03 -34.20 -20.53
C LEU A 782 28.14 -34.40 -19.30
N VAL A 783 28.10 -33.42 -18.41
CA VAL A 783 27.15 -33.39 -17.31
C VAL A 783 25.80 -32.94 -17.88
N ALA A 784 24.91 -33.90 -18.09
CA ALA A 784 23.61 -33.69 -18.73
C ALA A 784 22.50 -33.33 -17.74
N GLN A 785 22.68 -33.68 -16.46
CA GLN A 785 21.85 -33.25 -15.35
C GLN A 785 22.73 -33.20 -14.10
N CYS A 786 22.52 -32.21 -13.25
CA CYS A 786 23.24 -32.09 -11.99
C CYS A 786 22.34 -31.55 -10.88
N THR A 787 22.23 -32.34 -9.82
CA THR A 787 21.65 -31.91 -8.55
C THR A 787 22.66 -32.22 -7.44
N PRO A 788 22.47 -31.69 -6.22
CA PRO A 788 23.34 -32.02 -5.09
C PRO A 788 23.45 -33.53 -4.82
N THR A 789 22.44 -34.32 -5.20
CA THR A 789 22.36 -35.76 -4.89
C THR A 789 22.46 -36.68 -6.10
N GLU A 790 22.36 -36.16 -7.33
CA GLU A 790 22.31 -36.98 -8.55
C GLU A 790 23.05 -36.31 -9.72
N LEU A 791 23.85 -37.09 -10.46
CA LEU A 791 24.51 -36.64 -11.69
C LEU A 791 24.20 -37.60 -12.84
N ILE A 792 23.77 -37.06 -13.98
CA ILE A 792 23.68 -37.80 -15.24
C ILE A 792 24.83 -37.39 -16.15
N LEU A 793 25.65 -38.38 -16.52
CA LEU A 793 26.85 -38.20 -17.34
C LEU A 793 26.67 -38.88 -18.69
N ILE A 794 26.93 -38.17 -19.79
CA ILE A 794 26.89 -38.70 -21.17
C ILE A 794 28.29 -38.65 -21.78
N ASN A 795 28.80 -39.80 -22.21
CA ASN A 795 30.14 -39.89 -22.78
C ASN A 795 30.20 -39.26 -24.18
N ASN A 796 31.06 -38.26 -24.36
CA ASN A 796 31.20 -37.51 -25.62
C ASN A 796 31.62 -38.36 -26.84
N ALA A 797 32.23 -39.54 -26.63
CA ALA A 797 32.76 -40.36 -27.71
C ALA A 797 31.82 -41.50 -28.17
N ASN A 798 30.88 -41.93 -27.33
CA ASN A 798 30.08 -43.13 -27.58
C ASN A 798 28.64 -43.07 -27.05
N ASP A 799 28.21 -41.93 -26.50
CA ASP A 799 26.87 -41.68 -25.95
C ASP A 799 26.48 -42.63 -24.78
N ASN A 800 27.44 -43.32 -24.18
CA ASN A 800 27.19 -44.13 -22.99
C ASN A 800 26.78 -43.22 -21.82
N GLN A 801 25.80 -43.67 -21.03
CA GLN A 801 25.29 -42.92 -19.89
C GLN A 801 25.82 -43.50 -18.57
N VAL A 802 26.11 -42.65 -17.59
CA VAL A 802 26.35 -43.02 -16.20
C VAL A 802 25.42 -42.19 -15.31
N LEU A 803 24.68 -42.85 -14.43
CA LEU A 803 23.90 -42.24 -13.36
C LEU A 803 24.67 -42.41 -12.06
N LEU A 804 25.07 -41.31 -11.45
CA LEU A 804 25.69 -41.28 -10.13
C LEU A 804 24.68 -40.76 -9.11
N GLN A 805 24.63 -41.39 -7.94
CA GLN A 805 23.88 -40.89 -6.78
C GLN A 805 24.82 -40.70 -5.61
N GLN A 806 24.65 -39.61 -4.89
CA GLN A 806 25.49 -39.26 -3.76
C GLN A 806 25.23 -40.20 -2.57
N GLU A 807 26.29 -40.60 -1.88
CA GLU A 807 26.24 -41.41 -0.64
C GLU A 807 27.19 -40.84 0.41
N CYS A 808 26.61 -40.15 1.37
CA CYS A 808 27.28 -39.68 2.59
C CYS A 808 27.26 -40.81 3.64
N ASN A 809 28.41 -41.40 3.95
CA ASN A 809 28.55 -42.46 4.96
C ASN A 809 28.73 -41.92 6.38
#